data_AF-A0A6A3CPG4-F1
#
_entry.id   AF-A0A6A3CPG4-F1
#
_cell.length_a   1.000
_cell.length_b   1.000
_cell.length_c   1.000
_cell.angle_alpha   90.00
_cell.angle_beta   90.00
_cell.angle_gamma   90.00
#
_symmetry.space_group_name_H-M   'P 1'
#
loop_
_entity.id
_entity.type
_entity.pdbx_description
1 polymer ?
#
loop_
_entity_poly.entity_id
_entity_poly.type
_entity_poly.pdbx_seq_one_letter_code
_entity_poly.pdbx_strand_id
1 'polypeptide(L)'
;MSEHAPPYQIESHDPDQDPLTVPLLFQQQRSINSTSQVADVCPFESLDYDSVSLVGFFNNLAVENIAGVKFVVTSNMMLSRRYGMAFLVFSVSNLVLTLFAAILTAFISPAATGSGIPEVKAYLNGVDAPHIFSPRTLMVKIVGSISAVSSSLLVGKAGPMVHIGSCIASLFGQGGSRRYGLTWKWLRFFKNDRDRRDLVTCGSAAGIAAAFRAPVGGVVFALEEMSSWWKSALLWRAFFTTAVVAIIHLALIDVCYSGKCGLFGKGGLIMFDAYSASVSYHIADVSSVFVLGVIGGILGSLYNFLLTKVIRVYNFIYEKGIIYQIFIACIISICTSCLLFGLPWLASCQPCPSDAPEACPTIGRSGNYKRFHCPPGHYNDLASLIFNTNDDAVKNIFSKNTAAEFHLSTMLVFFVTCFIPSIFSYGIVAPVGLFVPAIVTGASYGRFIAILLGSHTNLGHGLYAILGAASFLGGSMRMTVALCVIILELTNNLLLLPLIMMVLLVSKTVADAFNGNIYDLIMKVKGFPYLETHAEPYMRQLTVADVASGPLQLFHGIEKIGNIVHILKTTRHHGFPVIDASPGSESPVLCGLILRAHLIALLKKKAFLSTPIRLGVDAFRHFSADDFAKKGLGNVDKIEDRIN
;
A
#
# COMPACT_ATOMS: atom_id res chain seq x y z
N MET A 1 -30.82 6.01 -45.66
CA MET A 1 -30.50 4.60 -45.94
C MET A 1 -29.76 4.08 -44.72
N SER A 2 -30.54 3.64 -43.73
CA SER A 2 -30.08 3.19 -42.42
C SER A 2 -30.16 1.67 -42.40
N GLU A 3 -29.01 1.00 -42.31
CA GLU A 3 -28.96 -0.40 -41.91
C GLU A 3 -28.51 -0.46 -40.45
N HIS A 4 -29.45 -0.88 -39.61
CA HIS A 4 -29.20 -1.30 -38.25
C HIS A 4 -28.38 -2.60 -38.27
N ALA A 5 -27.10 -2.52 -37.93
CA ALA A 5 -26.35 -3.67 -37.46
C ALA A 5 -26.76 -3.94 -35.99
N PRO A 6 -27.10 -5.17 -35.59
CA PRO A 6 -27.46 -5.48 -34.22
C PRO A 6 -26.25 -5.34 -33.29
N PRO A 7 -26.46 -5.06 -31.99
CA PRO A 7 -25.37 -4.97 -31.02
C PRO A 7 -24.77 -6.36 -30.83
N TYR A 8 -23.52 -6.53 -31.27
CA TYR A 8 -22.70 -7.68 -30.87
C TYR A 8 -22.49 -7.57 -29.35
N GLN A 9 -23.22 -8.37 -28.59
CA GLN A 9 -22.86 -8.65 -27.20
C GLN A 9 -21.54 -9.41 -27.22
N ILE A 10 -20.45 -8.72 -26.91
CA ILE A 10 -19.19 -9.36 -26.55
C ILE A 10 -19.42 -9.92 -25.14
N GLU A 11 -19.86 -11.18 -25.04
CA GLU A 11 -19.66 -11.95 -23.81
C GLU A 11 -18.15 -12.00 -23.56
N SER A 12 -17.72 -11.36 -22.48
CA SER A 12 -16.33 -11.30 -22.06
C SER A 12 -15.87 -12.69 -21.62
N HIS A 13 -15.38 -13.50 -22.56
CA HIS A 13 -14.59 -14.68 -22.24
C HIS A 13 -13.20 -14.22 -21.78
N ASP A 14 -12.91 -14.47 -20.50
CA ASP A 14 -11.59 -14.31 -19.90
C ASP A 14 -10.60 -15.20 -20.68
N PRO A 15 -9.46 -14.69 -21.19
CA PRO A 15 -8.49 -15.49 -21.95
C PRO A 15 -7.77 -16.56 -21.10
N ASP A 16 -7.97 -16.56 -19.77
CA ASP A 16 -7.54 -17.62 -18.86
C ASP A 16 -8.54 -18.81 -18.76
N GLN A 17 -9.67 -18.77 -19.49
CA GLN A 17 -10.65 -19.87 -19.49
C GLN A 17 -10.33 -20.95 -20.53
N ASP A 18 -9.45 -21.88 -20.12
CA ASP A 18 -9.06 -23.07 -20.87
C ASP A 18 -10.24 -24.05 -21.14
N PRO A 19 -10.33 -24.67 -22.34
CA PRO A 19 -11.38 -25.66 -22.69
C PRO A 19 -11.33 -26.97 -21.88
N LEU A 20 -10.25 -27.22 -21.13
CA LEU A 20 -10.08 -28.37 -20.22
C LEU A 20 -10.66 -28.10 -18.82
N THR A 21 -10.59 -26.85 -18.36
CA THR A 21 -11.01 -26.42 -17.03
C THR A 21 -12.51 -26.12 -17.02
N VAL A 22 -13.05 -25.61 -18.13
CA VAL A 22 -14.47 -25.24 -18.28
C VAL A 22 -15.42 -26.43 -18.00
N PRO A 23 -15.26 -27.64 -18.58
CA PRO A 23 -16.14 -28.78 -18.28
C PRO A 23 -16.06 -29.26 -16.82
N LEU A 24 -14.84 -29.30 -16.25
CA LEU A 24 -14.61 -29.71 -14.86
C LEU A 24 -15.15 -28.68 -13.86
N LEU A 25 -14.98 -27.38 -14.15
CA LEU A 25 -15.58 -26.28 -13.39
C LEU A 25 -17.10 -26.28 -13.53
N PHE A 26 -17.66 -26.52 -14.73
CA PHE A 26 -19.11 -26.66 -14.90
C PHE A 26 -19.67 -27.86 -14.13
N GLN A 27 -18.96 -28.98 -14.09
CA GLN A 27 -19.35 -30.16 -13.32
C GLN A 27 -19.26 -29.89 -11.82
N GLN A 28 -18.20 -29.21 -11.38
CA GLN A 28 -18.06 -28.78 -9.99
C GLN A 28 -19.11 -27.74 -9.61
N GLN A 29 -19.42 -26.78 -10.48
CA GLN A 29 -20.38 -25.72 -10.24
C GLN A 29 -21.83 -26.22 -10.29
N ARG A 30 -22.14 -27.25 -11.08
CA ARG A 30 -23.40 -28.02 -10.97
C ARG A 30 -23.51 -28.73 -9.63
N SER A 31 -22.45 -29.40 -9.19
CA SER A 31 -22.40 -30.07 -7.88
C SER A 31 -22.53 -29.08 -6.73
N ILE A 32 -21.94 -27.88 -6.85
CA ILE A 32 -22.03 -26.81 -5.85
C ILE A 32 -23.42 -26.20 -5.87
N ASN A 33 -24.00 -25.87 -7.03
CA ASN A 33 -25.34 -25.28 -7.11
C ASN A 33 -26.45 -26.24 -6.62
N SER A 34 -26.22 -27.55 -6.64
CA SER A 34 -27.13 -28.55 -6.04
C SER A 34 -27.08 -28.59 -4.51
N THR A 35 -26.01 -28.05 -3.90
CA THR A 35 -25.85 -27.89 -2.46
C THR A 35 -26.06 -26.43 -2.10
N SER A 36 -26.90 -26.10 -1.12
CA SER A 36 -27.21 -24.73 -0.71
C SER A 36 -26.05 -23.98 -0.01
N GLN A 37 -24.84 -23.98 -0.58
CA GLN A 37 -23.58 -23.46 0.01
C GLN A 37 -23.19 -22.05 -0.45
N VAL A 38 -23.93 -21.42 -1.37
CA VAL A 38 -23.60 -20.07 -1.88
C VAL A 38 -23.77 -18.99 -0.78
N ALA A 39 -24.52 -19.27 0.29
CA ALA A 39 -24.73 -18.38 1.43
C ALA A 39 -23.53 -18.31 2.41
N ASP A 40 -22.55 -19.22 2.31
CA ASP A 40 -21.52 -19.35 3.33
C ASP A 40 -20.32 -18.39 3.13
N VAL A 41 -20.24 -17.62 2.03
CA VAL A 41 -19.03 -16.83 1.70
C VAL A 41 -18.76 -15.67 2.68
N CYS A 42 -19.80 -15.03 3.21
CA CYS A 42 -19.68 -13.85 4.09
C CYS A 42 -18.98 -14.13 5.43
N PRO A 43 -19.29 -15.22 6.18
CA PRO A 43 -18.59 -15.52 7.43
C PRO A 43 -17.11 -15.89 7.26
N PHE A 44 -16.69 -16.42 6.09
CA PHE A 44 -15.26 -16.64 5.80
C PHE A 44 -14.51 -15.33 5.61
N GLU A 45 -15.11 -14.39 4.87
CA GLU A 45 -14.54 -13.06 4.69
C GLU A 45 -14.30 -12.42 6.06
N SER A 46 -15.26 -12.42 6.99
CA SER A 46 -15.07 -11.78 8.31
C SER A 46 -13.83 -12.27 9.08
N LEU A 47 -13.55 -13.57 9.12
CA LEU A 47 -12.46 -14.12 9.95
C LEU A 47 -11.05 -13.69 9.49
N ASP A 48 -10.88 -13.50 8.18
CA ASP A 48 -9.62 -13.07 7.57
C ASP A 48 -9.31 -11.61 7.95
N TYR A 49 -10.33 -10.76 8.01
CA TYR A 49 -10.15 -9.31 8.25
C TYR A 49 -10.13 -8.94 9.73
N ASP A 50 -10.66 -9.79 10.62
CA ASP A 50 -10.42 -9.70 12.07
C ASP A 50 -8.91 -9.66 12.36
N SER A 51 -8.16 -10.53 11.67
CA SER A 51 -6.69 -10.61 11.78
C SER A 51 -6.01 -9.32 11.29
N VAL A 52 -6.51 -8.73 10.19
CA VAL A 52 -5.98 -7.46 9.67
C VAL A 52 -6.21 -6.32 10.67
N SER A 53 -7.40 -6.27 11.28
CA SER A 53 -7.74 -5.26 12.30
C SER A 53 -6.84 -5.39 13.53
N LEU A 54 -6.69 -6.61 14.08
CA LEU A 54 -5.83 -6.89 15.22
C LEU A 54 -4.36 -6.53 14.96
N VAL A 55 -3.82 -6.93 13.79
CA VAL A 55 -2.44 -6.61 13.42
C VAL A 55 -2.26 -5.10 13.24
N GLY A 56 -3.20 -4.41 12.61
CA GLY A 56 -3.13 -2.96 12.42
C GLY A 56 -3.19 -2.20 13.74
N PHE A 57 -4.05 -2.64 14.65
CA PHE A 57 -4.15 -2.07 15.99
C PHE A 57 -2.87 -2.29 16.80
N PHE A 58 -2.36 -3.52 16.82
CA PHE A 58 -1.12 -3.86 17.50
C PHE A 58 0.08 -3.09 16.94
N ASN A 59 0.18 -2.96 15.62
CA ASN A 59 1.25 -2.19 14.97
C ASN A 59 1.19 -0.71 15.43
N ASN A 60 0.01 -0.09 15.41
CA ASN A 60 -0.17 1.27 15.91
C ASN A 60 0.26 1.40 17.38
N LEU A 61 -0.25 0.50 18.23
CA LEU A 61 0.03 0.53 19.67
C LEU A 61 1.52 0.31 19.99
N ALA A 62 2.18 -0.58 19.25
CA ALA A 62 3.61 -0.83 19.38
C ALA A 62 4.43 0.40 18.98
N VAL A 63 4.09 1.04 17.85
CA VAL A 63 4.76 2.25 17.40
C VAL A 63 4.61 3.39 18.41
N GLU A 64 3.39 3.64 18.90
CA GLU A 64 3.09 4.67 19.90
C GLU A 64 3.89 4.45 21.20
N ASN A 65 3.91 3.22 21.72
CA ASN A 65 4.61 2.94 22.97
C ASN A 65 6.13 3.01 22.81
N ILE A 66 6.72 2.43 21.75
CA ILE A 66 8.17 2.43 21.53
C ILE A 66 8.66 3.87 21.27
N ALA A 67 7.99 4.61 20.39
CA ALA A 67 8.35 6.00 20.11
C ALA A 67 8.08 6.91 21.32
N GLY A 68 6.97 6.71 22.03
CA GLY A 68 6.60 7.47 23.23
C GLY A 68 7.63 7.35 24.34
N VAL A 69 8.07 6.13 24.67
CA VAL A 69 9.13 5.89 25.67
C VAL A 69 10.42 6.63 25.27
N LYS A 70 10.84 6.52 24.01
CA LYS A 70 12.02 7.23 23.50
C LYS A 70 11.91 8.74 23.67
N PHE A 71 10.78 9.33 23.28
CA PHE A 71 10.57 10.78 23.39
C PHE A 71 10.49 11.24 24.85
N VAL A 72 9.88 10.48 25.74
CA VAL A 72 9.83 10.83 27.17
C VAL A 72 11.21 10.76 27.83
N VAL A 73 12.00 9.71 27.57
CA VAL A 73 13.37 9.63 28.09
C VAL A 73 14.22 10.80 27.58
N THR A 74 14.13 11.09 26.28
CA THR A 74 14.84 12.23 25.67
C THR A 74 14.40 13.54 26.29
N SER A 75 13.09 13.77 26.43
CA SER A 75 12.52 14.97 27.05
C SER A 75 12.96 15.15 28.50
N ASN A 76 12.92 14.10 29.32
CA ASN A 76 13.35 14.17 30.72
C ASN A 76 14.84 14.54 30.86
N MET A 77 15.69 14.04 29.96
CA MET A 77 17.11 14.42 29.90
C MET A 77 17.28 15.89 29.47
N MET A 78 16.49 16.37 28.52
CA MET A 78 16.47 17.77 28.10
C MET A 78 15.99 18.70 29.23
N LEU A 79 14.97 18.30 30.00
CA LEU A 79 14.48 19.03 31.17
C LEU A 79 15.54 19.12 32.27
N SER A 80 16.38 18.10 32.41
CA SER A 80 17.52 18.05 33.34
C SER A 80 18.76 18.80 32.83
N ARG A 81 18.63 19.57 31.73
CA ARG A 81 19.72 20.30 31.05
C ARG A 81 20.88 19.42 30.55
N ARG A 82 20.68 18.11 30.40
CA ARG A 82 21.69 17.15 29.89
C ARG A 82 21.52 16.91 28.39
N TYR A 83 21.68 17.96 27.57
CA TYR A 83 21.41 17.90 26.13
C TYR A 83 22.31 16.92 25.36
N GLY A 84 23.59 16.80 25.72
CA GLY A 84 24.49 15.83 25.07
C GLY A 84 24.05 14.38 25.30
N MET A 85 23.63 14.04 26.52
CA MET A 85 23.08 12.71 26.82
C MET A 85 21.72 12.50 26.16
N ALA A 86 20.86 13.53 26.10
CA ALA A 86 19.59 13.46 25.39
C ALA A 86 19.81 13.16 23.90
N PHE A 87 20.76 13.84 23.25
CA PHE A 87 21.12 13.60 21.86
C PHE A 87 21.66 12.18 21.65
N LEU A 88 22.56 11.72 22.52
CA LEU A 88 23.12 10.37 22.43
C LEU A 88 22.02 9.31 22.53
N VAL A 89 21.14 9.41 23.52
CA VAL A 89 20.02 8.46 23.68
C VAL A 89 19.07 8.51 22.47
N PHE A 90 18.73 9.70 21.98
CA PHE A 90 17.87 9.87 20.82
C PHE A 90 18.50 9.27 19.54
N SER A 91 19.75 9.61 19.25
CA SER A 91 20.47 9.15 18.06
C SER A 91 20.75 7.65 18.08
N VAL A 92 21.21 7.11 19.21
CA VAL A 92 21.49 5.67 19.37
C VAL A 92 20.21 4.85 19.30
N SER A 93 19.12 5.28 19.94
CA SER A 93 17.84 4.56 19.86
C SER A 93 17.29 4.54 18.42
N ASN A 94 17.35 5.67 17.70
CA ASN A 94 16.97 5.71 16.28
C ASN A 94 17.84 4.76 15.44
N LEU A 95 19.16 4.81 15.62
CA LEU A 95 20.10 3.97 14.87
C LEU A 95 19.86 2.47 15.12
N VAL A 96 19.66 2.06 16.37
CA VAL A 96 19.38 0.66 16.72
C VAL A 96 18.09 0.18 16.09
N LEU A 97 17.02 0.99 16.14
CA LEU A 97 15.73 0.65 15.55
C LEU A 97 15.79 0.60 14.00
N THR A 98 16.48 1.55 13.37
CA THR A 98 16.67 1.53 11.91
C THR A 98 17.52 0.32 11.48
N LEU A 99 18.62 0.04 12.20
CA LEU A 99 19.50 -1.08 11.92
C LEU A 99 18.76 -2.42 12.05
N PHE A 100 17.94 -2.58 13.10
CA PHE A 100 17.13 -3.77 13.29
C PHE A 100 16.14 -3.98 12.14
N ALA A 101 15.42 -2.93 11.71
CA ALA A 101 14.52 -3.00 10.57
C ALA A 101 15.27 -3.36 9.26
N ALA A 102 16.45 -2.78 9.07
CA ALA A 102 17.28 -2.99 7.88
C ALA A 102 17.84 -4.40 7.78
N ILE A 103 18.41 -4.92 8.87
CA ILE A 103 18.94 -6.29 8.95
C ILE A 103 17.82 -7.30 8.70
N LEU A 104 16.66 -7.12 9.36
CA LEU A 104 15.51 -8.01 9.20
C LEU A 104 15.05 -8.06 7.74
N THR A 105 14.97 -6.91 7.08
CA THR A 105 14.52 -6.80 5.69
C THR A 105 15.55 -7.37 4.71
N ALA A 106 16.82 -7.00 4.85
CA ALA A 106 17.85 -7.39 3.91
C ALA A 106 18.18 -8.89 3.94
N PHE A 107 18.19 -9.51 5.13
CA PHE A 107 18.59 -10.92 5.27
C PHE A 107 17.44 -11.92 5.23
N ILE A 108 16.24 -11.55 5.72
CA ILE A 108 15.13 -12.51 5.82
C ILE A 108 14.20 -12.46 4.61
N SER A 109 13.80 -11.25 4.19
CA SER A 109 12.86 -11.08 3.09
C SER A 109 13.04 -9.73 2.39
N PRO A 110 13.91 -9.66 1.37
CA PRO A 110 14.12 -8.44 0.57
C PRO A 110 12.83 -7.93 -0.09
N ALA A 111 11.89 -8.82 -0.40
CA ALA A 111 10.56 -8.50 -0.93
C ALA A 111 9.70 -7.65 0.02
N ALA A 112 10.09 -7.49 1.29
CA ALA A 112 9.39 -6.62 2.23
C ALA A 112 9.82 -5.14 2.14
N THR A 113 10.85 -4.81 1.36
CA THR A 113 11.40 -3.45 1.23
C THR A 113 10.38 -2.44 0.68
N GLY A 114 10.32 -1.25 1.30
CA GLY A 114 9.44 -0.17 0.89
C GLY A 114 7.97 -0.40 1.27
N SER A 115 7.07 0.28 0.55
CA SER A 115 5.63 0.33 0.90
C SER A 115 4.93 -1.01 0.72
N GLY A 116 5.18 -1.72 -0.38
CA GLY A 116 4.42 -2.91 -0.78
C GLY A 116 3.20 -2.61 -1.66
N ILE A 117 2.76 -1.34 -1.73
CA ILE A 117 1.70 -0.90 -2.66
C ILE A 117 2.05 -1.20 -4.12
N PRO A 118 3.25 -0.84 -4.65
CA PRO A 118 3.61 -1.18 -6.03
C PRO A 118 3.54 -2.68 -6.32
N GLU A 119 3.93 -3.52 -5.37
CA GLU A 119 3.89 -4.98 -5.49
C GLU A 119 2.45 -5.52 -5.52
N VAL A 120 1.58 -5.02 -4.65
CA VAL A 120 0.16 -5.39 -4.65
C VAL A 120 -0.52 -4.92 -5.95
N LYS A 121 -0.22 -3.69 -6.40
CA LYS A 121 -0.74 -3.13 -7.65
C LYS A 121 -0.28 -3.95 -8.86
N ALA A 122 0.99 -4.34 -8.92
CA ALA A 122 1.52 -5.21 -9.96
C ALA A 122 0.80 -6.58 -9.95
N TYR A 123 0.57 -7.17 -8.77
CA TYR A 123 -0.16 -8.43 -8.66
C TYR A 123 -1.61 -8.34 -9.16
N LEU A 124 -2.33 -7.29 -8.79
CA LEU A 124 -3.71 -7.08 -9.23
C LEU A 124 -3.80 -6.76 -10.73
N ASN A 125 -2.74 -6.17 -11.31
CA ASN A 125 -2.57 -6.00 -12.75
C ASN A 125 -2.24 -7.32 -13.48
N GLY A 126 -1.95 -8.41 -12.76
CA GLY A 126 -1.70 -9.75 -13.30
C GLY A 126 -0.26 -10.26 -13.16
N VAL A 127 0.64 -9.49 -12.53
CA VAL A 127 2.06 -9.84 -12.36
C VAL A 127 2.28 -10.59 -11.03
N ASP A 128 2.41 -11.92 -11.09
CA ASP A 128 2.69 -12.75 -9.91
C ASP A 128 4.20 -12.87 -9.64
N ALA A 129 4.79 -11.90 -8.93
CA ALA A 129 6.20 -11.96 -8.57
C ALA A 129 6.47 -12.84 -7.33
N PRO A 130 7.63 -13.51 -7.29
CA PRO A 130 7.93 -14.50 -6.27
C PRO A 130 8.00 -13.87 -4.88
N HIS A 131 7.44 -14.58 -3.89
CA HIS A 131 7.49 -14.23 -2.46
C HIS A 131 6.79 -12.92 -2.04
N ILE A 132 6.04 -12.22 -2.91
CA ILE A 132 5.32 -10.99 -2.52
C ILE A 132 4.36 -11.23 -1.34
N PHE A 133 3.63 -12.35 -1.34
CA PHE A 133 2.67 -12.72 -0.27
C PHE A 133 3.17 -13.86 0.63
N SER A 134 4.48 -14.01 0.80
CA SER A 134 5.01 -15.09 1.63
C SER A 134 4.77 -14.80 3.14
N PRO A 135 4.60 -15.83 3.99
CA PRO A 135 4.48 -15.63 5.44
C PRO A 135 5.72 -14.95 6.05
N ARG A 136 6.90 -15.17 5.46
CA ARG A 136 8.14 -14.50 5.88
C ARG A 136 8.06 -13.00 5.58
N THR A 137 7.58 -12.64 4.38
CA THR A 137 7.37 -11.25 3.97
C THR A 137 6.39 -10.56 4.92
N LEU A 138 5.27 -11.21 5.26
CA LEU A 138 4.29 -10.70 6.23
C LEU A 138 4.92 -10.39 7.59
N MET A 139 5.67 -11.34 8.17
CA MET A 139 6.30 -11.16 9.48
C MET A 139 7.35 -10.04 9.47
N VAL A 140 8.19 -10.00 8.42
CA VAL A 140 9.19 -8.93 8.25
C VAL A 140 8.52 -7.58 8.06
N LYS A 141 7.41 -7.50 7.32
CA LYS A 141 6.66 -6.27 7.11
C LYS A 141 6.09 -5.72 8.43
N ILE A 142 5.49 -6.58 9.26
CA ILE A 142 4.92 -6.19 10.56
C ILE A 142 6.03 -5.67 11.48
N VAL A 143 7.03 -6.50 11.79
CA VAL A 143 8.08 -6.18 12.77
C VAL A 143 9.00 -5.06 12.26
N GLY A 144 9.37 -5.11 10.98
CA GLY A 144 10.23 -4.10 10.36
C GLY A 144 9.55 -2.74 10.25
N SER A 145 8.24 -2.67 9.95
CA SER A 145 7.52 -1.40 9.90
C SER A 145 7.38 -0.75 11.28
N ILE A 146 7.11 -1.52 12.34
CA ILE A 146 7.08 -1.03 13.72
C ILE A 146 8.41 -0.35 14.05
N SER A 147 9.52 -1.06 13.85
CA SER A 147 10.86 -0.56 14.18
C SER A 147 11.26 0.63 13.31
N ALA A 148 10.98 0.60 12.00
CA ALA A 148 11.30 1.69 11.09
C ALA A 148 10.54 2.98 11.43
N VAL A 149 9.24 2.91 11.70
CA VAL A 149 8.43 4.09 12.05
C VAL A 149 8.80 4.61 13.45
N SER A 150 9.09 3.73 14.41
CA SER A 150 9.55 4.14 15.75
C SER A 150 10.94 4.80 15.76
N SER A 151 11.73 4.68 14.69
CA SER A 151 13.08 5.25 14.58
C SER A 151 13.14 6.76 14.25
N SER A 152 12.00 7.47 14.28
CA SER A 152 11.91 8.91 13.94
C SER A 152 12.38 9.26 12.52
N LEU A 153 12.49 8.28 11.64
CA LEU A 153 12.58 8.54 10.21
C LEU A 153 11.27 9.16 9.72
N LEU A 154 11.36 10.00 8.70
CA LEU A 154 10.21 10.62 8.05
C LEU A 154 9.56 9.59 7.10
N VAL A 155 8.94 8.58 7.71
CA VAL A 155 8.27 7.43 7.07
C VAL A 155 6.93 7.13 7.77
N GLY A 156 6.05 6.40 7.09
CA GLY A 156 4.72 6.03 7.63
C GLY A 156 4.42 4.54 7.58
N LYS A 157 3.43 4.10 8.37
CA LYS A 157 2.96 2.70 8.43
C LYS A 157 1.86 2.34 7.42
N ALA A 158 1.15 3.32 6.88
CA ALA A 158 -0.04 3.08 6.05
C ALA A 158 0.23 2.21 4.81
N GLY A 159 1.32 2.47 4.08
CA GLY A 159 1.72 1.67 2.92
C GLY A 159 1.98 0.19 3.26
N PRO A 160 2.88 -0.10 4.22
CA PRO A 160 3.08 -1.44 4.77
C PRO A 160 1.79 -2.13 5.22
N MET A 161 0.83 -1.39 5.81
CA MET A 161 -0.46 -1.95 6.23
C MET A 161 -1.32 -2.46 5.06
N VAL A 162 -1.30 -1.78 3.90
CA VAL A 162 -1.95 -2.28 2.67
C VAL A 162 -1.37 -3.64 2.27
N HIS A 163 -0.04 -3.74 2.26
CA HIS A 163 0.64 -4.99 1.89
C HIS A 163 0.41 -6.11 2.91
N ILE A 164 0.40 -5.79 4.21
CA ILE A 164 0.06 -6.73 5.29
C ILE A 164 -1.36 -7.27 5.11
N GLY A 165 -2.35 -6.40 4.87
CA GLY A 165 -3.73 -6.79 4.65
C GLY A 165 -3.88 -7.70 3.42
N SER A 166 -3.24 -7.35 2.31
CA SER A 166 -3.16 -8.19 1.11
C SER A 166 -2.46 -9.53 1.35
N CYS A 167 -1.39 -9.58 2.15
CA CYS A 167 -0.71 -10.83 2.51
C CYS A 167 -1.62 -11.74 3.33
N ILE A 168 -2.31 -11.21 4.34
CA ILE A 168 -3.26 -11.97 5.17
C ILE A 168 -4.36 -12.54 4.28
N ALA A 169 -5.02 -11.71 3.47
CA ALA A 169 -6.07 -12.16 2.56
C ALA A 169 -5.58 -13.24 1.57
N SER A 170 -4.36 -13.08 1.03
CA SER A 170 -3.75 -14.07 0.12
C SER A 170 -3.44 -15.41 0.80
N LEU A 171 -3.00 -15.39 2.06
CA LEU A 171 -2.62 -16.59 2.81
C LEU A 171 -3.83 -17.38 3.31
N PHE A 172 -4.85 -16.67 3.80
CA PHE A 172 -6.10 -17.29 4.24
C PHE A 172 -6.94 -17.79 3.07
N GLY A 173 -7.03 -17.04 1.97
CA GLY A 173 -7.71 -17.47 0.73
C GLY A 173 -7.15 -18.76 0.12
N GLN A 174 -5.90 -19.15 0.43
CA GLN A 174 -5.31 -20.42 -0.02
C GLN A 174 -5.58 -21.61 0.93
N GLY A 175 -6.24 -21.38 2.07
CA GLY A 175 -6.41 -22.36 3.14
C GLY A 175 -5.11 -22.67 3.88
N GLY A 176 -4.18 -21.71 3.93
CA GLY A 176 -2.90 -21.78 4.64
C GLY A 176 -1.70 -22.17 3.76
N SER A 177 -0.53 -22.30 4.39
CA SER A 177 0.73 -22.57 3.70
C SER A 177 1.05 -24.07 3.64
N ARG A 178 1.04 -24.64 2.43
CA ARG A 178 1.49 -26.02 2.18
C ARG A 178 2.94 -26.29 2.63
N ARG A 179 3.82 -25.27 2.57
CA ARG A 179 5.23 -25.39 2.96
C ARG A 179 5.42 -25.63 4.47
N TYR A 180 4.51 -25.10 5.29
CA TYR A 180 4.57 -25.25 6.75
C TYR A 180 3.58 -26.28 7.29
N GLY A 181 2.92 -27.06 6.42
CA GLY A 181 1.96 -28.09 6.83
C GLY A 181 0.63 -27.55 7.38
N LEU A 182 0.45 -26.23 7.49
CA LEU A 182 -0.84 -25.62 7.84
C LEU A 182 -1.74 -25.58 6.60
N THR A 183 -2.42 -26.68 6.29
CA THR A 183 -3.52 -26.67 5.31
C THR A 183 -4.84 -26.97 6.02
N TRP A 184 -5.70 -25.97 6.10
CA TRP A 184 -7.02 -26.10 6.70
C TRP A 184 -7.96 -26.72 5.66
N LYS A 185 -8.53 -27.90 5.95
CA LYS A 185 -9.39 -28.64 5.00
C LYS A 185 -10.65 -27.85 4.62
N TRP A 186 -11.13 -26.99 5.51
CA TRP A 186 -12.35 -26.20 5.37
C TRP A 186 -12.22 -24.99 4.41
N LEU A 187 -11.01 -24.50 4.16
CA LEU A 187 -10.74 -23.32 3.30
C LEU A 187 -10.33 -23.69 1.85
N ARG A 188 -10.64 -24.91 1.39
CA ARG A 188 -10.15 -25.40 0.08
C ARG A 188 -10.84 -24.79 -1.14
N PHE A 189 -11.93 -24.05 -0.95
CA PHE A 189 -12.80 -23.58 -2.03
C PHE A 189 -12.21 -22.41 -2.85
N PHE A 190 -11.38 -21.54 -2.25
CA PHE A 190 -10.90 -20.29 -2.87
C PHE A 190 -9.55 -20.38 -3.60
N LYS A 191 -9.19 -21.55 -4.15
CA LYS A 191 -7.88 -21.74 -4.82
C LYS A 191 -7.79 -21.18 -6.25
N ASN A 192 -8.78 -20.42 -6.70
CA ASN A 192 -8.75 -19.79 -8.01
C ASN A 192 -7.99 -18.46 -7.96
N ASP A 193 -7.20 -18.15 -8.99
CA ASP A 193 -6.47 -16.87 -9.07
C ASP A 193 -7.43 -15.68 -9.10
N ARG A 194 -8.64 -15.84 -9.65
CA ARG A 194 -9.70 -14.83 -9.66
C ARG A 194 -10.17 -14.47 -8.25
N ASP A 195 -10.59 -15.46 -7.47
CA ASP A 195 -11.08 -15.22 -6.10
C ASP A 195 -9.97 -14.70 -5.21
N ARG A 196 -8.73 -15.16 -5.44
CA ARG A 196 -7.55 -14.67 -4.74
C ARG A 196 -7.27 -13.19 -5.02
N ARG A 197 -7.44 -12.71 -6.27
CA ARG A 197 -7.32 -11.28 -6.59
C ARG A 197 -8.43 -10.46 -5.92
N ASP A 198 -9.66 -10.97 -5.92
CA ASP A 198 -10.80 -10.33 -5.24
C ASP A 198 -10.50 -10.21 -3.72
N LEU A 199 -10.02 -11.27 -3.06
CA LEU A 199 -9.63 -11.25 -1.64
C LEU A 199 -8.45 -10.30 -1.36
N VAL A 200 -7.41 -10.32 -2.20
CA VAL A 200 -6.26 -9.40 -2.06
C VAL A 200 -6.68 -7.93 -2.18
N THR A 201 -7.69 -7.64 -3.01
CA THR A 201 -8.30 -6.31 -3.15
C THR A 201 -9.07 -5.91 -1.90
N CYS A 202 -9.86 -6.80 -1.30
CA CYS A 202 -10.48 -6.55 -0.01
C CYS A 202 -9.44 -6.36 1.11
N GLY A 203 -8.36 -7.16 1.09
CA GLY A 203 -7.24 -7.04 2.03
C GLY A 203 -6.51 -5.71 1.95
N SER A 204 -6.34 -5.16 0.74
CA SER A 204 -5.73 -3.83 0.55
C SER A 204 -6.65 -2.72 1.09
N ALA A 205 -7.96 -2.82 0.86
CA ALA A 205 -8.98 -1.92 1.44
C ALA A 205 -8.97 -1.96 2.98
N ALA A 206 -8.98 -3.17 3.56
CA ALA A 206 -8.90 -3.41 4.99
C ALA A 206 -7.61 -2.82 5.60
N GLY A 207 -6.48 -2.90 4.89
CA GLY A 207 -5.21 -2.29 5.30
C GLY A 207 -5.27 -0.77 5.40
N ILE A 208 -5.92 -0.09 4.44
CA ILE A 208 -6.14 1.37 4.49
C ILE A 208 -7.13 1.74 5.61
N ALA A 209 -8.24 1.01 5.72
CA ALA A 209 -9.20 1.21 6.79
C ALA A 209 -8.53 1.08 8.17
N ALA A 210 -7.66 0.08 8.35
CA ALA A 210 -6.89 -0.10 9.58
C ALA A 210 -5.81 0.97 9.80
N ALA A 211 -5.29 1.60 8.76
CA ALA A 211 -4.25 2.63 8.87
C ALA A 211 -4.80 4.01 9.22
N PHE A 212 -5.93 4.41 8.60
CA PHE A 212 -6.52 5.74 8.69
C PHE A 212 -7.87 5.79 9.40
N ARG A 213 -8.40 4.65 9.87
CA ARG A 213 -9.78 4.57 10.42
C ARG A 213 -10.83 5.08 9.43
N ALA A 214 -10.56 4.85 8.14
CA ALA A 214 -11.33 5.36 7.01
C ALA A 214 -11.91 4.17 6.21
N PRO A 215 -13.04 3.57 6.65
CA PRO A 215 -13.57 2.36 6.02
C PRO A 215 -14.08 2.60 4.61
N VAL A 216 -14.79 3.71 4.34
CA VAL A 216 -15.25 4.03 2.98
C VAL A 216 -14.06 4.46 2.12
N GLY A 217 -13.16 5.26 2.70
CA GLY A 217 -11.92 5.66 2.05
C GLY A 217 -11.06 4.47 1.61
N GLY A 218 -11.02 3.40 2.41
CA GLY A 218 -10.32 2.15 2.07
C GLY A 218 -10.92 1.41 0.89
N VAL A 219 -12.25 1.35 0.78
CA VAL A 219 -12.94 0.72 -0.37
C VAL A 219 -12.67 1.50 -1.65
N VAL A 220 -12.83 2.83 -1.59
CA VAL A 220 -12.60 3.70 -2.75
C VAL A 220 -11.12 3.68 -3.13
N PHE A 221 -10.19 3.59 -2.17
CA PHE A 221 -8.78 3.40 -2.45
C PHE A 221 -8.50 2.11 -3.21
N ALA A 222 -9.09 0.99 -2.79
CA ALA A 222 -8.92 -0.27 -3.49
C ALA A 222 -9.49 -0.21 -4.91
N LEU A 223 -10.61 0.50 -5.09
CA LEU A 223 -11.21 0.73 -6.41
C LEU A 223 -10.35 1.62 -7.30
N GLU A 224 -9.88 2.76 -6.78
CA GLU A 224 -9.19 3.79 -7.56
C GLU A 224 -7.71 3.47 -7.82
N GLU A 225 -6.97 2.98 -6.80
CA GLU A 225 -5.51 2.84 -6.87
C GLU A 225 -5.02 1.41 -7.05
N MET A 226 -5.77 0.41 -6.56
CA MET A 226 -5.32 -0.98 -6.54
C MET A 226 -5.89 -1.82 -7.68
N SER A 227 -7.17 -1.64 -8.00
CA SER A 227 -7.89 -2.50 -8.94
C SER A 227 -7.71 -2.03 -10.39
N SER A 228 -7.35 -2.96 -11.28
CA SER A 228 -7.43 -2.75 -12.74
C SER A 228 -8.83 -3.03 -13.27
N TRP A 229 -9.60 -3.86 -12.57
CA TRP A 229 -10.95 -4.27 -12.93
C TRP A 229 -11.80 -4.46 -11.68
N TRP A 230 -13.07 -4.04 -11.74
CA TRP A 230 -13.97 -4.00 -10.59
C TRP A 230 -15.33 -4.63 -10.87
N LYS A 231 -15.77 -5.56 -10.01
CA LYS A 231 -17.12 -6.15 -10.05
C LYS A 231 -18.03 -5.48 -9.02
N SER A 232 -19.32 -5.35 -9.32
CA SER A 232 -20.31 -4.87 -8.34
C SER A 232 -20.38 -5.73 -7.08
N ALA A 233 -20.18 -7.06 -7.20
CA ALA A 233 -20.12 -7.96 -6.05
C ALA A 233 -18.88 -7.72 -5.16
N LEU A 234 -17.77 -7.24 -5.73
CA LEU A 234 -16.56 -6.92 -4.97
C LEU A 234 -16.75 -5.68 -4.09
N LEU A 235 -17.60 -4.73 -4.52
CA LEU A 235 -17.91 -3.53 -3.74
C LEU A 235 -18.53 -3.85 -2.39
N TRP A 236 -19.57 -4.69 -2.37
CA TRP A 236 -20.24 -5.02 -1.12
C TRP A 236 -19.31 -5.81 -0.18
N ARG A 237 -18.49 -6.71 -0.75
CA ARG A 237 -17.47 -7.46 0.00
C ARG A 237 -16.46 -6.51 0.62
N ALA A 238 -15.80 -5.68 -0.19
CA ALA A 238 -14.83 -4.71 0.31
C ALA A 238 -15.45 -3.80 1.41
N PHE A 239 -16.67 -3.31 1.20
CA PHE A 239 -17.38 -2.50 2.20
C PHE A 239 -17.67 -3.25 3.51
N PHE A 240 -18.15 -4.49 3.43
CA PHE A 240 -18.37 -5.33 4.60
C PHE A 240 -17.06 -5.55 5.37
N THR A 241 -15.97 -5.85 4.65
CA THR A 241 -14.66 -6.11 5.26
C THR A 241 -14.09 -4.90 5.99
N THR A 242 -14.18 -3.70 5.40
CA THR A 242 -13.71 -2.48 6.04
C THR A 242 -14.61 -2.06 7.21
N ALA A 243 -15.91 -2.33 7.15
CA ALA A 243 -16.84 -2.11 8.25
C ALA A 243 -16.50 -2.99 9.47
N VAL A 244 -16.22 -4.28 9.26
CA VAL A 244 -15.78 -5.20 10.32
C VAL A 244 -14.48 -4.69 10.97
N VAL A 245 -13.50 -4.31 10.14
CA VAL A 245 -12.23 -3.73 10.63
C VAL A 245 -12.47 -2.52 11.51
N ALA A 246 -13.35 -1.60 11.09
CA ALA A 246 -13.69 -0.38 11.83
C ALA A 246 -14.37 -0.67 13.17
N ILE A 247 -15.31 -1.62 13.22
CA ILE A 247 -16.01 -2.03 14.45
C ILE A 247 -15.02 -2.63 15.46
N ILE A 248 -14.16 -3.55 15.01
CA ILE A 248 -13.16 -4.17 15.88
C ILE A 248 -12.16 -3.14 16.41
N HIS A 249 -11.70 -2.23 15.55
CA HIS A 249 -10.86 -1.12 15.99
C HIS A 249 -11.55 -0.25 17.03
N LEU A 250 -12.83 0.08 16.84
CA LEU A 250 -13.58 0.87 17.82
C LEU A 250 -13.67 0.15 19.17
N ALA A 251 -13.95 -1.15 19.18
CA ALA A 251 -14.00 -1.95 20.40
C ALA A 251 -12.63 -2.01 21.10
N LEU A 252 -11.54 -2.19 20.35
CA LEU A 252 -10.19 -2.23 20.90
C LEU A 252 -9.73 -0.87 21.45
N ILE A 253 -10.11 0.22 20.80
CA ILE A 253 -9.86 1.59 21.27
C ILE A 253 -10.62 1.85 22.58
N ASP A 254 -11.88 1.44 22.68
CA ASP A 254 -12.67 1.56 23.91
C ASP A 254 -12.04 0.82 25.09
N VAL A 255 -11.52 -0.40 24.84
CA VAL A 255 -10.72 -1.13 25.84
C VAL A 255 -9.48 -0.33 26.26
N CYS A 256 -8.82 0.38 25.36
CA CYS A 256 -7.67 1.23 25.72
C CYS A 256 -8.04 2.46 26.52
N TYR A 257 -9.23 3.03 26.33
CA TYR A 257 -9.72 4.12 27.16
C TYR A 257 -9.86 3.73 28.64
N SER A 258 -9.98 2.43 28.94
CA SER A 258 -9.92 1.91 30.32
C SER A 258 -8.53 1.97 30.98
N GLY A 259 -7.50 2.50 30.29
CA GLY A 259 -6.14 2.68 30.80
C GLY A 259 -5.25 1.44 30.72
N LYS A 260 -5.70 0.37 30.05
CA LYS A 260 -5.00 -0.94 30.00
C LYS A 260 -3.98 -1.08 28.86
N CYS A 261 -3.87 -0.10 27.96
CA CYS A 261 -3.04 -0.19 26.74
C CYS A 261 -1.67 0.51 26.83
N GLY A 262 -1.16 0.70 28.05
CA GLY A 262 0.14 1.33 28.28
C GLY A 262 0.05 2.84 28.51
N LEU A 263 1.21 3.47 28.75
CA LEU A 263 1.31 4.87 29.21
C LEU A 263 0.89 5.91 28.15
N PHE A 264 0.97 5.54 26.87
CA PHE A 264 0.80 6.46 25.73
C PHE A 264 -0.37 6.06 24.81
N GLY A 265 -0.93 4.86 24.98
CA GLY A 265 -1.91 4.29 24.06
C GLY A 265 -3.35 4.62 24.45
N LYS A 266 -3.93 5.66 23.84
CA LYS A 266 -5.41 5.74 23.68
C LYS A 266 -5.90 4.90 22.49
N GLY A 267 -5.01 4.12 21.85
CA GLY A 267 -5.31 3.38 20.61
C GLY A 267 -5.62 4.30 19.42
N GLY A 268 -5.27 5.58 19.53
CA GLY A 268 -5.71 6.63 18.63
C GLY A 268 -4.97 6.58 17.30
N LEU A 269 -5.51 5.80 16.36
CA LEU A 269 -5.24 5.95 14.92
C LEU A 269 -5.36 7.42 14.50
N ILE A 270 -4.80 7.78 13.34
CA ILE A 270 -4.92 9.12 12.78
C ILE A 270 -6.41 9.49 12.78
N MET A 271 -6.81 10.39 13.67
CA MET A 271 -8.17 10.87 13.84
C MET A 271 -8.03 12.36 14.12
N PHE A 272 -8.65 13.17 13.28
CA PHE A 272 -8.65 14.62 13.42
C PHE A 272 -10.05 15.04 13.85
N ASP A 273 -10.37 14.77 15.12
CA ASP A 273 -11.63 15.20 15.72
C ASP A 273 -11.58 16.70 16.09
N ALA A 274 -11.21 17.54 15.12
CA ALA A 274 -10.90 18.96 15.29
C ALA A 274 -12.04 19.89 14.81
N TYR A 275 -13.12 19.34 14.22
CA TYR A 275 -14.13 20.14 13.53
C TYR A 275 -15.58 19.78 13.90
N SER A 276 -16.02 20.16 15.10
CA SER A 276 -17.43 20.15 15.52
C SER A 276 -18.16 21.49 15.29
N ALA A 277 -17.52 22.48 14.64
CA ALA A 277 -18.09 23.82 14.42
C ALA A 277 -18.13 24.21 12.93
N SER A 278 -19.18 24.92 12.54
CA SER A 278 -19.48 25.36 11.16
C SER A 278 -18.33 26.13 10.52
N VAL A 279 -17.85 25.63 9.39
CA VAL A 279 -16.85 26.31 8.55
C VAL A 279 -17.61 27.18 7.54
N SER A 280 -17.50 28.49 7.67
CA SER A 280 -17.99 29.45 6.66
C SER A 280 -16.82 29.90 5.79
N TYR A 281 -16.80 29.50 4.52
CA TYR A 281 -15.84 29.99 3.53
C TYR A 281 -16.53 30.95 2.57
N HIS A 282 -15.81 31.98 2.12
CA HIS A 282 -16.29 32.95 1.16
C HIS A 282 -15.75 32.63 -0.23
N ILE A 283 -16.38 33.17 -1.28
CA ILE A 283 -15.91 33.00 -2.67
C ILE A 283 -14.49 33.55 -2.84
N ALA A 284 -14.10 34.58 -2.09
CA ALA A 284 -12.75 35.13 -2.11
C ALA A 284 -11.69 34.08 -1.67
N ASP A 285 -12.03 33.19 -0.74
CA ASP A 285 -11.11 32.16 -0.25
C ASP A 285 -10.81 31.10 -1.34
N VAL A 286 -11.71 30.93 -2.31
CA VAL A 286 -11.56 29.96 -3.43
C VAL A 286 -10.34 30.28 -4.29
N SER A 287 -10.00 31.55 -4.49
CA SER A 287 -8.80 31.96 -5.24
C SER A 287 -7.53 31.50 -4.54
N SER A 288 -7.44 31.69 -3.22
CA SER A 288 -6.31 31.24 -2.41
C SER A 288 -6.17 29.72 -2.41
N VAL A 289 -7.29 28.98 -2.36
CA VAL A 289 -7.30 27.51 -2.47
C VAL A 289 -6.82 27.06 -3.85
N PHE A 290 -7.22 27.73 -4.94
CA PHE A 290 -6.74 27.41 -6.27
C PHE A 290 -5.21 27.54 -6.37
N VAL A 291 -4.64 28.65 -5.87
CA VAL A 291 -3.19 28.88 -5.85
C VAL A 291 -2.48 27.81 -5.01
N LEU A 292 -3.04 27.43 -3.87
CA LEU A 292 -2.52 26.35 -3.03
C LEU A 292 -2.47 25.01 -3.79
N GLY A 293 -3.50 24.71 -4.59
CA GLY A 293 -3.55 23.54 -5.47
C GLY A 293 -2.44 23.55 -6.51
N VAL A 294 -2.21 24.68 -7.19
CA VAL A 294 -1.12 24.82 -8.18
C VAL A 294 0.25 24.58 -7.54
N ILE A 295 0.50 25.20 -6.38
CA ILE A 295 1.76 25.01 -5.64
C ILE A 295 1.92 23.55 -5.22
N GLY A 296 0.86 22.92 -4.69
CA GLY A 296 0.86 21.51 -4.30
C GLY A 296 1.16 20.57 -5.46
N GLY A 297 0.64 20.86 -6.65
CA GLY A 297 0.90 20.08 -7.87
C GLY A 297 2.36 20.15 -8.31
N ILE A 298 2.93 21.36 -8.31
CA ILE A 298 4.36 21.58 -8.64
C ILE A 298 5.26 20.91 -7.61
N LEU A 299 5.01 21.12 -6.31
CA LEU A 299 5.81 20.53 -5.22
C LEU A 299 5.70 19.01 -5.18
N GLY A 300 4.50 18.45 -5.39
CA GLY A 300 4.28 17.00 -5.46
C GLY A 300 4.97 16.36 -6.66
N SER A 301 4.93 17.03 -7.83
CA SER A 301 5.68 16.61 -9.01
C SER A 301 7.20 16.65 -8.77
N LEU A 302 7.72 17.74 -8.19
CA LEU A 302 9.13 17.87 -7.84
C LEU A 302 9.57 16.77 -6.87
N TYR A 303 8.74 16.48 -5.86
CA TYR A 303 8.95 15.39 -4.92
C TYR A 303 9.08 14.03 -5.65
N ASN A 304 8.16 13.72 -6.57
CA ASN A 304 8.20 12.49 -7.35
C ASN A 304 9.47 12.37 -8.20
N PHE A 305 9.87 13.46 -8.85
CA PHE A 305 11.08 13.51 -9.67
C PHE A 305 12.33 13.22 -8.83
N LEU A 306 12.49 13.94 -7.71
CA LEU A 306 13.64 13.77 -6.82
C LEU A 306 13.67 12.38 -6.19
N LEU A 307 12.53 11.89 -5.69
CA LEU A 307 12.39 10.56 -5.12
C LEU A 307 12.77 9.47 -6.11
N THR A 308 12.29 9.56 -7.34
CA THR A 308 12.62 8.59 -8.40
C THR A 308 14.13 8.61 -8.70
N LYS A 309 14.78 9.77 -8.71
CA LYS A 309 16.23 9.88 -8.92
C LYS A 309 17.02 9.27 -7.76
N VAL A 310 16.63 9.55 -6.51
CA VAL A 310 17.27 8.97 -5.31
C VAL A 310 17.15 7.46 -5.29
N ILE A 311 15.97 6.91 -5.59
CA ILE A 311 15.76 5.45 -5.65
C ILE A 311 16.65 4.81 -6.73
N ARG A 312 16.81 5.43 -7.90
CA ARG A 312 17.73 4.90 -8.93
C ARG A 312 19.18 4.88 -8.46
N VAL A 313 19.63 5.94 -7.78
CA VAL A 313 20.99 5.98 -7.20
C VAL A 313 21.15 4.89 -6.14
N TYR A 314 20.16 4.69 -5.29
CA TYR A 314 20.19 3.65 -4.27
C TYR A 314 20.22 2.26 -4.88
N ASN A 315 19.41 1.98 -5.90
CA ASN A 315 19.44 0.71 -6.61
C ASN A 315 20.82 0.41 -7.18
N PHE A 316 21.50 1.39 -7.79
CA PHE A 316 22.87 1.23 -8.27
C PHE A 316 23.86 0.92 -7.13
N ILE A 317 23.67 1.49 -5.95
CA ILE A 317 24.52 1.18 -4.78
C ILE A 317 24.17 -0.20 -4.21
N TYR A 318 22.90 -0.59 -4.25
CA TYR A 318 22.41 -1.86 -3.72
C TYR A 318 22.92 -3.07 -4.52
N GLU A 319 23.23 -2.88 -5.82
CA GLU A 319 23.92 -3.87 -6.65
C GLU A 319 25.29 -4.26 -6.10
N LYS A 320 25.96 -3.39 -5.33
CA LYS A 320 27.28 -3.68 -4.72
C LYS A 320 27.21 -4.65 -3.54
N GLY A 321 26.02 -4.94 -3.02
CA GLY A 321 25.80 -5.94 -1.98
C GLY A 321 25.08 -5.42 -0.74
N ILE A 322 24.66 -6.36 0.13
CA ILE A 322 23.79 -6.12 1.30
C ILE A 322 24.41 -5.13 2.30
N ILE A 323 25.73 -5.18 2.49
CA ILE A 323 26.45 -4.30 3.43
C ILE A 323 26.22 -2.83 3.08
N TYR A 324 26.23 -2.48 1.79
CA TYR A 324 25.99 -1.11 1.34
C TYR A 324 24.54 -0.65 1.60
N GLN A 325 23.58 -1.57 1.51
CA GLN A 325 22.18 -1.28 1.81
C GLN A 325 22.01 -0.87 3.28
N ILE A 326 22.59 -1.67 4.19
CA ILE A 326 22.53 -1.41 5.63
C ILE A 326 23.32 -0.16 5.99
N PHE A 327 24.48 0.05 5.36
CA PHE A 327 25.31 1.24 5.57
C PHE A 327 24.58 2.53 5.20
N ILE A 328 23.88 2.58 4.06
CA ILE A 328 23.03 3.71 3.68
C ILE A 328 21.95 3.96 4.74
N ALA A 329 21.25 2.92 5.20
CA ALA A 329 20.22 3.06 6.21
C ALA A 329 20.77 3.68 7.53
N CYS A 330 21.98 3.27 7.94
CA CYS A 330 22.65 3.82 9.12
C CYS A 330 23.03 5.29 8.94
N ILE A 331 23.60 5.67 7.78
CA ILE A 331 23.95 7.06 7.48
C ILE A 331 22.70 7.94 7.53
N ILE A 332 21.62 7.53 6.87
CA ILE A 332 20.37 8.30 6.86
C ILE A 332 19.81 8.45 8.27
N SER A 333 19.82 7.39 9.09
CA SER A 333 19.36 7.46 10.48
C SER A 333 20.18 8.45 11.34
N ILE A 334 21.51 8.44 11.21
CA ILE A 334 22.40 9.36 11.92
C ILE A 334 22.17 10.80 11.44
N CYS A 335 22.18 11.03 10.13
CA CYS A 335 21.96 12.35 9.54
C CYS A 335 20.60 12.93 9.94
N THR A 336 19.52 12.14 9.84
CA THR A 336 18.18 12.55 10.27
C THR A 336 18.15 12.85 11.77
N SER A 337 18.81 12.05 12.61
CA SER A 337 18.86 12.31 14.06
C SER A 337 19.61 13.61 14.40
N CYS A 338 20.72 13.90 13.72
CA CYS A 338 21.45 15.15 13.86
C CYS A 338 20.60 16.36 13.43
N LEU A 339 19.91 16.25 12.30
CA LEU A 339 19.04 17.31 11.80
C LEU A 339 17.87 17.56 12.76
N LEU A 340 17.12 16.53 13.13
CA LEU A 340 15.94 16.65 13.99
C LEU A 340 16.30 17.20 15.39
N PHE A 341 17.42 16.77 15.98
CA PHE A 341 17.81 17.28 17.30
C PHE A 341 18.45 18.67 17.23
N GLY A 342 19.17 19.00 16.14
CA GLY A 342 19.89 20.26 15.98
C GLY A 342 19.01 21.45 15.58
N LEU A 343 18.00 21.24 14.73
CA LEU A 343 17.16 22.33 14.21
C LEU A 343 16.36 23.11 15.28
N PRO A 344 15.80 22.48 16.33
CA PRO A 344 15.11 23.20 17.41
C PRO A 344 15.93 24.30 18.10
N TRP A 345 17.26 24.25 18.00
CA TRP A 345 18.16 25.30 18.53
C TRP A 345 18.04 26.63 17.78
N LEU A 346 17.53 26.61 16.55
CA LEU A 346 17.32 27.81 15.73
C LEU A 346 15.96 28.49 16.00
N ALA A 347 15.04 27.80 16.69
CA ALA A 347 13.70 28.30 16.95
C ALA A 347 13.63 29.12 18.24
N SER A 348 12.84 30.19 18.21
CA SER A 348 12.59 31.08 19.35
C SER A 348 11.57 30.47 20.32
N CYS A 349 11.74 30.76 21.62
CA CYS A 349 10.78 30.35 22.64
C CYS A 349 9.50 31.19 22.59
N GLN A 350 8.36 30.54 22.76
CA GLN A 350 7.05 31.18 22.83
C GLN A 350 6.40 30.99 24.22
N PRO A 351 5.64 31.97 24.70
CA PRO A 351 4.90 31.84 25.96
C PRO A 351 3.77 30.82 25.82
N CYS A 352 3.55 30.03 26.87
CA CYS A 352 2.45 29.08 26.90
C CYS A 352 1.08 29.80 26.81
N PRO A 353 0.14 29.35 25.95
CA PRO A 353 -1.19 29.93 25.89
C PRO A 353 -1.96 29.68 27.19
N SER A 354 -2.73 30.68 27.64
CA SER A 354 -3.52 30.62 28.88
C SER A 354 -4.69 29.65 28.81
N ASP A 355 -5.22 29.41 27.60
CA ASP A 355 -6.38 28.53 27.34
C ASP A 355 -5.95 27.16 26.78
N ALA A 356 -4.73 26.71 27.08
CA ALA A 356 -4.23 25.44 26.57
C ALA A 356 -5.07 24.26 27.10
N PRO A 357 -5.54 23.33 26.24
CA PRO A 357 -6.29 22.14 26.68
C PRO A 357 -5.43 21.16 27.47
N GLU A 358 -4.10 21.28 27.36
CA GLU A 358 -3.13 20.48 28.09
C GLU A 358 -2.12 21.37 28.82
N ALA A 359 -1.56 20.84 29.91
CA ALA A 359 -0.49 21.53 30.64
C ALA A 359 0.70 21.86 29.72
N CYS A 360 1.03 23.14 29.65
CA CYS A 360 2.16 23.69 28.89
C CYS A 360 3.27 24.15 29.85
N PRO A 361 4.52 23.69 29.67
CA PRO A 361 4.97 22.63 28.76
C PRO A 361 4.59 21.23 29.26
N THR A 362 4.38 20.30 28.34
CA THR A 362 4.06 18.91 28.66
C THR A 362 5.28 18.18 29.22
N ILE A 363 5.18 17.67 30.45
CA ILE A 363 6.25 16.96 31.16
C ILE A 363 5.84 15.51 31.38
N GLY A 364 6.77 14.57 31.18
CA GLY A 364 6.59 13.15 31.52
C GLY A 364 5.61 12.36 30.63
N ARG A 365 4.99 12.98 29.63
CA ARG A 365 4.08 12.33 28.67
C ARG A 365 4.21 12.90 27.25
N SER A 366 3.63 12.21 26.26
CA SER A 366 3.39 12.78 24.93
C SER A 366 2.42 13.96 25.04
N GLY A 367 2.59 14.97 24.20
CA GLY A 367 1.73 16.15 24.22
C GLY A 367 2.31 17.30 23.40
N ASN A 368 1.49 18.35 23.28
CA ASN A 368 1.62 19.30 22.17
C ASN A 368 2.67 20.39 22.41
N TYR A 369 3.11 20.60 23.64
CA TYR A 369 4.03 21.68 24.00
C TYR A 369 5.31 21.13 24.62
N LYS A 370 6.42 21.17 23.88
CA LYS A 370 7.74 20.69 24.36
C LYS A 370 8.63 21.86 24.79
N ARG A 371 9.23 21.75 25.98
CA ARG A 371 10.22 22.72 26.46
C ARG A 371 11.61 22.30 26.00
N PHE A 372 12.15 23.02 25.00
CA PHE A 372 13.52 22.84 24.52
C PHE A 372 14.28 24.16 24.63
N HIS A 373 15.31 24.21 25.48
CA HIS A 373 16.13 25.41 25.70
C HIS A 373 15.34 26.68 26.07
N CYS A 374 14.15 26.53 26.66
CA CYS A 374 13.27 27.65 27.01
C CYS A 374 13.14 27.85 28.53
N PRO A 375 12.89 29.10 28.98
CA PRO A 375 12.56 29.38 30.37
C PRO A 375 11.26 28.66 30.81
N PRO A 376 11.02 28.51 32.13
CA PRO A 376 9.75 27.95 32.61
C PRO A 376 8.56 28.78 32.10
N GLY A 377 7.45 28.11 31.79
CA GLY A 377 6.25 28.74 31.21
C GLY A 377 6.35 29.07 29.71
N HIS A 378 7.44 28.65 29.04
CA HIS A 378 7.61 28.79 27.60
C HIS A 378 7.85 27.43 26.93
N TYR A 379 7.48 27.32 25.66
CA TYR A 379 7.72 26.16 24.82
C TYR A 379 8.49 26.56 23.54
N ASN A 380 9.04 25.55 22.86
CA ASN A 380 9.67 25.73 21.56
C ASN A 380 8.78 25.07 20.52
N ASP A 381 8.21 25.87 19.62
CA ASP A 381 7.24 25.45 18.63
C ASP A 381 7.80 24.40 17.66
N LEU A 382 9.05 24.56 17.19
CA LEU A 382 9.70 23.58 16.32
C LEU A 382 10.00 22.26 17.06
N ALA A 383 10.43 22.33 18.32
CA ALA A 383 10.64 21.15 19.17
C ALA A 383 9.33 20.40 19.42
N SER A 384 8.21 21.11 19.57
CA SER A 384 6.87 20.54 19.72
C SER A 384 6.42 19.74 18.50
N LEU A 385 6.90 20.08 17.30
CA LEU A 385 6.60 19.34 16.08
C LEU A 385 7.56 18.15 15.89
N ILE A 386 8.85 18.34 16.17
CA ILE A 386 9.88 17.33 15.91
C ILE A 386 9.94 16.23 16.98
N PHE A 387 9.77 16.56 18.26
CA PHE A 387 9.84 15.59 19.37
C PHE A 387 8.48 14.99 19.72
N ASN A 388 7.68 14.73 18.68
CA ASN A 388 6.42 14.00 18.74
C ASN A 388 6.39 12.96 17.62
N THR A 389 5.41 12.05 17.69
CA THR A 389 5.18 11.13 16.57
C THR A 389 4.71 11.93 15.35
N ASN A 390 4.95 11.42 14.13
CA ASN A 390 4.46 12.10 12.93
C ASN A 390 2.93 12.25 12.97
N ASP A 391 2.21 11.26 13.51
CA ASP A 391 0.75 11.29 13.65
C ASP A 391 0.30 12.43 14.60
N ASP A 392 0.97 12.60 15.74
CA ASP A 392 0.70 13.71 16.67
C ASP A 392 1.13 15.06 16.10
N ALA A 393 2.22 15.11 15.34
CA ALA A 393 2.65 16.33 14.64
C ALA A 393 1.59 16.80 13.64
N VAL A 394 0.98 15.88 12.87
CA VAL A 394 -0.14 16.25 11.98
C VAL A 394 -1.33 16.78 12.79
N LYS A 395 -1.71 16.10 13.88
CA LYS A 395 -2.80 16.55 14.76
C LYS A 395 -2.54 17.98 15.29
N ASN A 396 -1.30 18.28 15.65
CA ASN A 396 -0.90 19.61 16.13
C ASN A 396 -0.96 20.67 15.04
N ILE A 397 -0.63 20.32 13.79
CA ILE A 397 -0.68 21.26 12.66
C ILE A 397 -2.12 21.53 12.21
N PHE A 398 -3.01 20.54 12.32
CA PHE A 398 -4.42 20.65 11.97
C PHE A 398 -5.28 21.29 13.05
N SER A 399 -4.72 21.50 14.25
CA SER A 399 -5.42 22.09 15.40
C SER A 399 -6.05 23.45 15.05
N LYS A 400 -7.24 23.70 15.62
CA LYS A 400 -8.01 24.93 15.41
C LYS A 400 -7.56 26.03 16.37
N ASN A 401 -7.69 27.30 15.95
CA ASN A 401 -7.43 28.50 16.76
C ASN A 401 -5.98 28.66 17.23
N THR A 402 -5.05 27.95 16.60
CA THR A 402 -3.62 27.99 16.93
C THR A 402 -2.85 28.96 16.02
N ALA A 403 -3.49 30.08 15.64
CA ALA A 403 -2.93 31.07 14.72
C ALA A 403 -1.63 31.71 15.24
N ALA A 404 -1.51 31.86 16.57
CA ALA A 404 -0.33 32.43 17.21
C ALA A 404 0.68 31.39 17.74
N GLU A 405 0.38 30.09 17.61
CA GLU A 405 1.21 29.03 18.20
C GLU A 405 2.46 28.67 17.39
N PHE A 406 2.57 29.14 16.15
CA PHE A 406 3.70 28.79 15.28
C PHE A 406 4.14 29.99 14.47
N HIS A 407 5.45 30.24 14.46
CA HIS A 407 6.03 31.28 13.63
C HIS A 407 6.16 30.86 12.15
N LEU A 408 6.23 31.87 11.27
CA LEU A 408 6.44 31.68 9.84
C LEU A 408 7.78 30.95 9.56
N SER A 409 8.85 31.34 10.25
CA SER A 409 10.18 30.74 10.10
C SER A 409 10.21 29.28 10.51
N THR A 410 9.50 28.92 11.59
CA THR A 410 9.49 27.56 12.12
C THR A 410 8.68 26.62 11.24
N MET A 411 7.56 27.10 10.66
CA MET A 411 6.81 26.38 9.63
C MET A 411 7.65 26.14 8.36
N LEU A 412 8.42 27.13 7.91
CA LEU A 412 9.30 26.97 6.74
C LEU A 412 10.41 25.93 7.00
N VAL A 413 11.09 26.03 8.15
CA VAL A 413 12.13 25.07 8.56
C VAL A 413 11.54 23.67 8.69
N PHE A 414 10.36 23.54 9.30
CA PHE A 414 9.68 22.27 9.44
C PHE A 414 9.29 21.68 8.08
N PHE A 415 8.76 22.48 7.15
CA PHE A 415 8.46 22.04 5.78
C PHE A 415 9.69 21.47 5.07
N VAL A 416 10.83 22.17 5.10
CA VAL A 416 12.08 21.68 4.48
C VAL A 416 12.56 20.39 5.15
N THR A 417 12.41 20.30 6.48
CA THR A 417 12.77 19.12 7.28
C THR A 417 11.87 17.92 7.01
N CYS A 418 10.62 18.14 6.62
CA CYS A 418 9.74 17.07 6.20
C CYS A 418 9.97 16.68 4.74
N PHE A 419 10.16 17.65 3.85
CA PHE A 419 10.28 17.43 2.41
C PHE A 419 11.60 16.71 2.03
N ILE A 420 12.75 17.16 2.54
CA ILE A 420 14.05 16.64 2.09
C ILE A 420 14.38 15.27 2.73
N PRO A 421 14.42 15.14 4.08
CA PRO A 421 14.61 13.85 4.74
C PRO A 421 13.63 12.74 4.34
N SER A 422 12.37 13.03 4.02
CA SER A 422 11.41 11.99 3.61
C SER A 422 11.80 11.31 2.30
N ILE A 423 12.35 12.07 1.34
CA ILE A 423 12.86 11.55 0.06
C ILE A 423 13.97 10.52 0.31
N PHE A 424 14.95 10.86 1.15
CA PHE A 424 16.07 9.97 1.45
C PHE A 424 15.69 8.79 2.35
N SER A 425 14.73 9.00 3.26
CA SER A 425 14.26 7.97 4.20
C SER A 425 13.44 6.88 3.52
N TYR A 426 12.71 7.19 2.44
CA TYR A 426 11.92 6.18 1.73
C TYR A 426 12.78 5.14 1.01
N GLY A 427 13.95 5.53 0.50
CA GLY A 427 14.81 4.65 -0.29
C GLY A 427 15.51 3.55 0.52
N ILE A 428 15.55 3.64 1.86
CA ILE A 428 16.28 2.69 2.69
C ILE A 428 15.71 1.27 2.58
N VAL A 429 16.55 0.27 2.88
CA VAL A 429 16.16 -1.14 2.95
C VAL A 429 15.32 -1.44 4.19
N ALA A 430 14.09 -0.91 4.27
CA ALA A 430 13.16 -1.20 5.37
C ALA A 430 11.69 -1.12 4.89
N PRO A 431 10.73 -1.68 5.64
CA PRO A 431 9.30 -1.57 5.31
C PRO A 431 8.79 -0.18 5.71
N VAL A 432 8.63 0.70 4.72
CA VAL A 432 8.31 2.12 4.93
C VAL A 432 7.23 2.62 3.96
N GLY A 433 6.35 3.50 4.42
CA GLY A 433 5.26 4.10 3.63
C GLY A 433 5.42 5.60 3.39
N LEU A 434 4.81 6.09 2.30
CA LEU A 434 4.89 7.50 1.85
C LEU A 434 3.75 8.41 2.31
N PHE A 435 2.62 7.84 2.73
CA PHE A 435 1.43 8.63 3.06
C PHE A 435 1.66 9.65 4.17
N VAL A 436 2.11 9.21 5.35
CA VAL A 436 2.26 10.11 6.51
C VAL A 436 3.28 11.23 6.23
N PRO A 437 4.47 10.96 5.68
CA PRO A 437 5.41 12.03 5.31
C PRO A 437 4.83 13.03 4.32
N ALA A 438 4.06 12.57 3.34
CA ALA A 438 3.39 13.44 2.38
C ALA A 438 2.28 14.28 3.03
N ILE A 439 1.51 13.71 3.97
CA ILE A 439 0.52 14.46 4.77
C ILE A 439 1.20 15.56 5.59
N VAL A 440 2.25 15.23 6.35
CA VAL A 440 2.96 16.19 7.20
C VAL A 440 3.60 17.30 6.36
N THR A 441 4.27 16.91 5.27
CA THR A 441 4.90 17.86 4.34
C THR A 441 3.84 18.78 3.75
N GLY A 442 2.71 18.23 3.31
CA GLY A 442 1.62 19.02 2.76
C GLY A 442 0.96 19.95 3.79
N ALA A 443 0.76 19.45 5.01
CA ALA A 443 0.21 20.21 6.12
C ALA A 443 1.08 21.41 6.48
N SER A 444 2.40 21.22 6.51
CA SER A 444 3.36 22.25 6.88
C SER A 444 3.39 23.43 5.90
N TYR A 445 3.43 23.19 4.58
CA TYR A 445 3.39 24.30 3.63
C TYR A 445 1.98 24.92 3.50
N GLY A 446 0.92 24.11 3.64
CA GLY A 446 -0.45 24.64 3.68
C GLY A 446 -0.61 25.66 4.80
N ARG A 447 -0.11 25.32 5.99
CA ARG A 447 -0.11 26.23 7.13
C ARG A 447 0.83 27.43 6.93
N PHE A 448 2.01 27.23 6.34
CA PHE A 448 2.91 28.32 5.98
C PHE A 448 2.24 29.35 5.07
N ILE A 449 1.53 28.90 4.03
CA ILE A 449 0.76 29.78 3.12
C ILE A 449 -0.37 30.49 3.87
N ALA A 450 -1.03 29.81 4.81
CA ALA A 450 -2.07 30.44 5.64
C ALA A 450 -1.53 31.62 6.45
N ILE A 451 -0.39 31.45 7.12
CA ILE A 451 0.26 32.51 7.90
C ILE A 451 0.68 33.66 6.98
N LEU A 452 1.16 33.36 5.76
CA LEU A 452 1.55 34.36 4.77
C LEU A 452 0.35 35.17 4.25
N LEU A 453 -0.79 34.53 4.04
CA LEU A 453 -2.04 35.18 3.62
C LEU A 453 -2.66 36.02 4.75
N GLY A 454 -2.40 35.69 6.01
CA GLY A 454 -2.78 36.49 7.18
C GLY A 454 -4.27 36.82 7.20
N SER A 455 -4.60 38.11 7.30
CA SER A 455 -5.98 38.61 7.37
C SER A 455 -6.72 38.66 6.01
N HIS A 456 -6.07 38.30 4.90
CA HIS A 456 -6.71 38.34 3.58
C HIS A 456 -7.75 37.23 3.37
N THR A 457 -7.76 36.20 4.22
CA THR A 457 -8.69 35.07 4.11
C THR A 457 -9.30 34.73 5.46
N ASN A 458 -10.58 34.38 5.48
CA ASN A 458 -11.29 34.01 6.71
C ASN A 458 -11.14 32.53 7.07
N LEU A 459 -10.43 31.75 6.23
CA LEU A 459 -10.12 30.36 6.49
C LEU A 459 -9.10 30.22 7.63
N GLY A 460 -9.43 29.39 8.63
CA GLY A 460 -8.51 29.08 9.71
C GLY A 460 -7.24 28.37 9.24
N HIS A 461 -6.11 28.65 9.90
CA HIS A 461 -4.79 28.08 9.58
C HIS A 461 -4.77 26.53 9.52
N GLY A 462 -5.51 25.86 10.43
CA GLY A 462 -5.64 24.39 10.41
C GLY A 462 -6.37 23.86 9.17
N LEU A 463 -7.34 24.60 8.63
CA LEU A 463 -8.03 24.20 7.39
C LEU A 463 -7.10 24.27 6.19
N TYR A 464 -6.30 25.33 6.11
CA TYR A 464 -5.26 25.44 5.08
C TYR A 464 -4.22 24.32 5.17
N ALA A 465 -3.88 23.87 6.38
CA ALA A 465 -3.02 22.71 6.54
C ALA A 465 -3.66 21.44 5.97
N ILE A 466 -4.95 21.20 6.19
CA ILE A 466 -5.66 20.06 5.59
C ILE A 466 -5.70 20.18 4.06
N LEU A 467 -6.00 21.37 3.53
CA LEU A 467 -5.99 21.62 2.08
C LEU A 467 -4.59 21.48 1.46
N GLY A 468 -3.54 21.84 2.20
CA GLY A 468 -2.13 21.63 1.81
C GLY A 468 -1.75 20.15 1.82
N ALA A 469 -2.17 19.41 2.84
CA ALA A 469 -2.01 17.95 2.89
C ALA A 469 -2.70 17.28 1.71
N ALA A 470 -3.94 17.67 1.42
CA ALA A 470 -4.70 17.20 0.27
C ALA A 470 -3.96 17.51 -1.03
N SER A 471 -3.61 18.77 -1.27
CA SER A 471 -2.98 19.18 -2.53
C SER A 471 -1.62 18.53 -2.76
N PHE A 472 -0.76 18.38 -1.76
CA PHE A 472 0.51 17.66 -1.96
C PHE A 472 0.31 16.17 -2.26
N LEU A 473 -0.60 15.49 -1.55
CA LEU A 473 -0.93 14.10 -1.84
C LEU A 473 -1.56 13.92 -3.22
N GLY A 474 -2.47 14.83 -3.62
CA GLY A 474 -3.04 14.86 -4.96
C GLY A 474 -1.97 15.07 -6.04
N GLY A 475 -0.96 15.90 -5.77
CA GLY A 475 0.15 16.15 -6.70
C GLY A 475 1.17 15.01 -6.79
N SER A 476 1.44 14.32 -5.68
CA SER A 476 2.41 13.20 -5.66
C SER A 476 1.78 11.85 -6.03
N MET A 477 0.66 11.48 -5.39
CA MET A 477 0.02 10.17 -5.56
C MET A 477 -1.05 10.15 -6.66
N ARG A 478 -1.54 11.31 -7.12
CA ARG A 478 -2.60 11.42 -8.16
C ARG A 478 -3.94 10.79 -7.81
N MET A 479 -4.12 10.47 -6.54
CA MET A 479 -5.33 9.93 -5.94
C MET A 479 -6.35 11.06 -5.69
N THR A 480 -7.60 10.85 -6.09
CA THR A 480 -8.66 11.86 -6.10
C THR A 480 -9.79 11.52 -5.13
N VAL A 481 -10.71 10.63 -5.52
CA VAL A 481 -11.94 10.35 -4.79
C VAL A 481 -11.63 9.64 -3.47
N ALA A 482 -10.74 8.63 -3.50
CA ALA A 482 -10.29 7.91 -2.32
C ALA A 482 -9.67 8.86 -1.30
N LEU A 483 -8.79 9.76 -1.75
CA LEU A 483 -8.14 10.72 -0.86
C LEU A 483 -9.13 11.70 -0.25
N CYS A 484 -10.07 12.19 -1.06
CA CYS A 484 -11.13 13.08 -0.61
C CYS A 484 -11.97 12.43 0.50
N VAL A 485 -12.38 11.17 0.31
CA VAL A 485 -13.16 10.41 1.30
C VAL A 485 -12.31 10.10 2.55
N ILE A 486 -11.04 9.74 2.39
CA ILE A 486 -10.14 9.50 3.55
C ILE A 486 -10.01 10.78 4.39
N ILE A 487 -9.73 11.93 3.79
CA ILE A 487 -9.60 13.20 4.52
C ILE A 487 -10.95 13.59 5.13
N LEU A 488 -12.07 13.35 4.44
CA LEU A 488 -13.41 13.58 4.97
C LEU A 488 -13.69 12.73 6.23
N GLU A 489 -13.45 11.41 6.17
CA GLU A 489 -13.67 10.51 7.31
C GLU A 489 -12.76 10.87 8.50
N LEU A 490 -11.54 11.33 8.21
CA LEU A 490 -10.59 11.77 9.23
C LEU A 490 -10.98 13.10 9.89
N THR A 491 -11.58 14.04 9.14
CA THR A 491 -11.96 15.38 9.61
C THR A 491 -13.40 15.46 10.12
N ASN A 492 -14.24 14.50 9.74
CA ASN A 492 -15.65 14.39 10.07
C ASN A 492 -16.47 15.66 9.72
N ASN A 493 -16.09 16.36 8.65
CA ASN A 493 -16.75 17.61 8.25
C ASN A 493 -17.05 17.66 6.75
N LEU A 494 -18.31 17.35 6.41
CA LEU A 494 -18.82 17.33 5.04
C LEU A 494 -18.76 18.69 4.33
N LEU A 495 -18.76 19.81 5.07
CA LEU A 495 -18.70 21.15 4.48
C LEU A 495 -17.33 21.46 3.87
N LEU A 496 -16.27 20.75 4.27
CA LEU A 496 -14.92 20.92 3.73
C LEU A 496 -14.74 20.22 2.37
N LEU A 497 -15.66 19.29 2.03
CA LEU A 497 -15.54 18.42 0.87
C LEU A 497 -15.35 19.19 -0.46
N PRO A 498 -16.12 20.25 -0.79
CA PRO A 498 -15.95 20.95 -2.07
C PRO A 498 -14.58 21.61 -2.22
N LEU A 499 -14.02 22.16 -1.13
CA LEU A 499 -12.70 22.79 -1.14
C LEU A 499 -11.59 21.75 -1.31
N ILE A 500 -11.71 20.60 -0.63
CA ILE A 500 -10.76 19.49 -0.81
C ILE A 500 -10.82 18.97 -2.25
N MET A 501 -12.01 18.76 -2.80
CA MET A 501 -12.17 18.30 -4.19
C MET A 501 -11.52 19.28 -5.17
N MET A 502 -11.78 20.59 -5.01
CA MET A 502 -11.20 21.62 -5.86
C MET A 502 -9.67 21.61 -5.79
N VAL A 503 -9.10 21.66 -4.58
CA VAL A 503 -7.63 21.73 -4.40
C VAL A 503 -6.94 20.48 -4.93
N LEU A 504 -7.56 19.31 -4.77
CA LEU A 504 -7.07 18.03 -5.27
C LEU A 504 -7.07 17.98 -6.79
N LEU A 505 -8.17 18.38 -7.43
CA LEU A 505 -8.29 18.36 -8.90
C LEU A 505 -7.31 19.34 -9.56
N VAL A 506 -7.16 20.54 -8.99
CA VAL A 506 -6.19 21.52 -9.49
C VAL A 506 -4.76 20.99 -9.31
N SER A 507 -4.43 20.44 -8.15
CA SER A 507 -3.10 19.88 -7.91
C SER A 507 -2.77 18.71 -8.83
N LYS A 508 -3.72 17.77 -9.01
CA LYS A 508 -3.57 16.63 -9.91
C LYS A 508 -3.37 17.08 -11.36
N THR A 509 -4.21 17.99 -11.86
CA THR A 509 -4.12 18.46 -13.25
C THR A 509 -2.78 19.16 -13.54
N VAL A 510 -2.30 19.98 -12.60
CA VAL A 510 -0.97 20.61 -12.70
C VAL A 510 0.13 19.56 -12.68
N ALA A 511 0.04 18.57 -11.80
CA ALA A 511 1.07 17.55 -11.65
C ALA A 511 1.10 16.56 -12.84
N ASP A 512 -0.05 16.22 -13.44
CA ASP A 512 -0.19 15.39 -14.64
C ASP A 512 0.58 15.97 -15.84
N ALA A 513 0.84 17.28 -15.88
CA ALA A 513 1.65 17.91 -16.92
C ALA A 513 3.16 17.62 -16.81
N PHE A 514 3.65 17.11 -15.67
CA PHE A 514 5.09 16.94 -15.41
C PHE A 514 5.53 15.47 -15.29
N ASN A 515 4.84 14.66 -14.49
CA ASN A 515 5.15 13.25 -14.27
C ASN A 515 3.90 12.46 -13.87
N GLY A 516 4.01 11.16 -13.60
CA GLY A 516 2.89 10.29 -13.20
C GLY A 516 2.77 10.04 -11.70
N ASN A 517 1.86 9.15 -11.32
CA ASN A 517 1.70 8.66 -9.94
C ASN A 517 3.02 8.06 -9.41
N ILE A 518 3.40 8.45 -8.20
CA ILE A 518 4.63 7.98 -7.55
C ILE A 518 4.71 6.45 -7.44
N TYR A 519 3.60 5.76 -7.16
CA TYR A 519 3.61 4.30 -7.06
C TYR A 519 3.86 3.62 -8.41
N ASP A 520 3.38 4.21 -9.50
CA ASP A 520 3.63 3.73 -10.86
C ASP A 520 5.08 3.97 -11.27
N LEU A 521 5.66 5.12 -10.91
CA LEU A 521 7.07 5.41 -11.12
C LEU A 521 7.98 4.44 -10.35
N ILE A 522 7.66 4.14 -9.09
CA ILE A 522 8.41 3.17 -8.27
C ILE A 522 8.27 1.76 -8.86
N MET A 523 7.08 1.38 -9.32
CA MET A 523 6.83 0.09 -9.97
C MET A 523 7.67 -0.07 -11.25
N LYS A 524 7.74 0.98 -12.09
CA LYS A 524 8.62 1.02 -13.27
C LYS A 524 10.09 0.90 -12.89
N VAL A 525 10.55 1.59 -11.84
CA VAL A 525 11.93 1.50 -11.35
C VAL A 525 12.26 0.10 -10.78
N LYS A 526 11.27 -0.60 -10.22
CA LYS A 526 11.42 -2.01 -9.78
C LYS A 526 11.41 -3.01 -10.93
N GLY A 527 11.06 -2.59 -12.15
CA GLY A 527 11.04 -3.45 -13.34
C GLY A 527 9.83 -4.37 -13.44
N PHE A 528 8.71 -4.05 -12.77
CA PHE A 528 7.47 -4.82 -12.96
C PHE A 528 6.83 -4.49 -14.32
N PRO A 529 6.45 -5.51 -15.13
CA PRO A 529 5.74 -5.30 -16.39
C PRO A 529 4.28 -4.93 -16.10
N TYR A 530 4.00 -3.64 -15.94
CA TYR A 530 2.67 -3.11 -15.67
C TYR A 530 1.96 -2.68 -16.96
N LEU A 531 0.73 -3.15 -17.16
CA LEU A 531 -0.13 -2.73 -18.25
C LEU A 531 -0.93 -1.49 -17.81
N GLU A 532 -0.69 -0.37 -18.48
CA GLU A 532 -1.39 0.88 -18.24
C GLU A 532 -2.86 0.82 -18.68
N THR A 533 -3.73 1.61 -18.04
CA THR A 533 -5.17 1.64 -18.32
C THR A 533 -5.50 2.08 -19.75
N HIS A 534 -4.62 2.86 -20.36
CA HIS A 534 -4.80 3.40 -21.71
C HIS A 534 -3.55 3.12 -22.55
N ALA A 535 -3.78 2.71 -23.80
CA ALA A 535 -2.70 2.55 -24.77
C ALA A 535 -2.16 3.93 -25.18
N GLU A 536 -0.85 4.04 -25.36
CA GLU A 536 -0.23 5.27 -25.83
C GLU A 536 -0.69 5.58 -27.27
N PRO A 537 -0.79 6.87 -27.67
CA PRO A 537 -1.38 7.24 -28.95
C PRO A 537 -0.73 6.57 -30.18
N TYR A 538 0.58 6.30 -30.15
CA TYR A 538 1.28 5.61 -31.24
C TYR A 538 0.91 4.13 -31.33
N MET A 539 0.49 3.48 -30.24
CA MET A 539 0.08 2.07 -30.23
C MET A 539 -1.17 1.84 -31.08
N ARG A 540 -1.93 2.88 -31.42
CA ARG A 540 -3.08 2.81 -32.34
C ARG A 540 -2.70 2.42 -33.77
N GLN A 541 -1.43 2.61 -34.15
CA GLN A 541 -0.93 2.27 -35.48
C GLN A 541 -0.29 0.88 -35.52
N LEU A 542 -0.10 0.24 -34.36
CA LEU A 542 0.48 -1.10 -34.27
C LEU A 542 -0.61 -2.15 -34.46
N THR A 543 -0.29 -3.17 -35.25
CA THR A 543 -1.11 -4.38 -35.38
C THR A 543 -0.59 -5.47 -34.46
N VAL A 544 -1.41 -6.48 -34.18
CA VAL A 544 -0.98 -7.65 -33.39
C VAL A 544 0.22 -8.35 -34.05
N ALA A 545 0.33 -8.31 -35.38
CA ALA A 545 1.45 -8.89 -36.12
C ALA A 545 2.78 -8.19 -35.83
N ASP A 546 2.78 -6.89 -35.51
CA ASP A 546 3.98 -6.12 -35.20
C ASP A 546 4.54 -6.44 -33.81
N VAL A 547 3.70 -6.98 -32.92
CA VAL A 547 4.02 -7.26 -31.51
C VAL A 547 4.18 -8.77 -31.24
N ALA A 548 3.50 -9.61 -32.01
CA ALA A 548 3.55 -11.05 -31.86
C ALA A 548 4.98 -11.58 -32.06
N SER A 549 5.52 -12.23 -31.03
CA SER A 549 6.85 -12.84 -31.07
C SER A 549 6.77 -14.27 -31.66
N GLY A 550 7.66 -14.60 -32.61
CA GLY A 550 7.77 -15.94 -33.21
C GLY A 550 9.20 -16.49 -33.21
N PRO A 551 9.41 -17.79 -33.52
CA PRO A 551 8.42 -18.83 -33.85
C PRO A 551 7.70 -19.40 -32.62
N LEU A 552 6.40 -19.73 -32.77
CA LEU A 552 5.58 -20.31 -31.71
C LEU A 552 5.88 -21.80 -31.52
N GLN A 553 5.99 -22.24 -30.27
CA GLN A 553 6.07 -23.66 -29.94
C GLN A 553 4.66 -24.25 -29.84
N LEU A 554 4.35 -25.17 -30.74
CA LEU A 554 3.01 -25.74 -30.93
C LEU A 554 2.96 -27.20 -30.46
N PHE A 555 1.78 -27.64 -30.03
CA PHE A 555 1.48 -29.06 -29.80
C PHE A 555 0.34 -29.53 -30.69
N HIS A 556 0.37 -30.78 -31.10
CA HIS A 556 -0.76 -31.40 -31.78
C HIS A 556 -1.79 -31.93 -30.79
N GLY A 557 -3.04 -32.09 -31.22
CA GLY A 557 -4.09 -32.72 -30.39
C GLY A 557 -3.72 -34.12 -29.89
N ILE A 558 -2.87 -34.84 -30.62
CA ILE A 558 -2.23 -36.09 -30.17
C ILE A 558 -0.72 -35.91 -30.30
N GLU A 559 -0.02 -35.85 -29.17
CA GLU A 559 1.40 -35.50 -29.12
C GLU A 559 2.24 -36.56 -28.39
N LYS A 560 3.49 -36.74 -28.82
CA LYS A 560 4.42 -37.69 -28.18
C LYS A 560 4.95 -37.13 -26.87
N ILE A 561 4.91 -37.93 -25.80
CA ILE A 561 5.41 -37.55 -24.47
C ILE A 561 6.86 -37.08 -24.51
N GLY A 562 7.71 -37.75 -25.30
CA GLY A 562 9.11 -37.35 -25.48
C GLY A 562 9.27 -35.92 -26.01
N ASN A 563 8.40 -35.51 -26.94
CA ASN A 563 8.39 -34.15 -27.50
C ASN A 563 7.91 -33.13 -26.46
N ILE A 564 6.83 -33.45 -25.73
CA ILE A 564 6.33 -32.61 -24.61
C ILE A 564 7.43 -32.38 -23.58
N VAL A 565 8.09 -33.45 -23.11
CA VAL A 565 9.17 -33.32 -22.11
C VAL A 565 10.36 -32.55 -22.66
N HIS A 566 10.72 -32.75 -23.93
CA HIS A 566 11.78 -31.99 -24.58
C HIS A 566 11.48 -30.49 -24.58
N ILE A 567 10.31 -30.10 -25.11
CA ILE A 567 9.85 -28.70 -25.19
C ILE A 567 9.75 -28.05 -23.82
N LEU A 568 9.22 -28.78 -22.82
CA LEU A 568 9.13 -28.27 -21.46
C LEU A 568 10.53 -28.06 -20.83
N LYS A 569 11.56 -28.82 -21.25
CA LYS A 569 12.94 -28.61 -20.80
C LYS A 569 13.65 -27.48 -21.53
N THR A 570 13.42 -27.31 -22.84
CA THR A 570 14.08 -26.27 -23.65
C THR A 570 13.44 -24.89 -23.52
N THR A 571 12.12 -24.81 -23.29
CA THR A 571 11.40 -23.53 -23.27
C THR A 571 10.92 -23.15 -21.86
N ARG A 572 10.79 -21.83 -21.64
CA ARG A 572 10.22 -21.24 -20.40
C ARG A 572 8.77 -20.75 -20.58
N HIS A 573 8.13 -21.06 -21.70
CA HIS A 573 6.74 -20.66 -21.95
C HIS A 573 5.77 -21.38 -20.99
N HIS A 574 4.73 -20.66 -20.58
CA HIS A 574 3.72 -21.15 -19.62
C HIS A 574 2.42 -21.61 -20.28
N GLY A 575 2.20 -21.28 -21.55
CA GLY A 575 1.05 -21.71 -22.35
C GLY A 575 1.51 -22.11 -23.73
N PHE A 576 0.87 -23.13 -24.29
CA PHE A 576 1.19 -23.69 -25.60
C PHE A 576 -0.11 -23.83 -26.42
N PRO A 577 -0.18 -23.26 -27.63
CA PRO A 577 -1.29 -23.49 -28.54
C PRO A 577 -1.34 -24.95 -29.01
N VAL A 578 -2.55 -25.52 -29.01
CA VAL A 578 -2.84 -26.87 -29.49
C VAL A 578 -3.52 -26.78 -30.84
N ILE A 579 -2.95 -27.41 -31.85
CA ILE A 579 -3.45 -27.41 -33.23
C ILE A 579 -3.91 -28.79 -33.67
N ASP A 580 -4.89 -28.82 -34.57
CA ASP A 580 -5.28 -30.00 -35.33
C ASP A 580 -4.85 -29.82 -36.78
N ALA A 581 -3.94 -30.67 -37.22
CA ALA A 581 -3.50 -30.76 -38.59
C ALA A 581 -4.10 -32.05 -39.16
N SER A 582 -5.34 -31.96 -39.66
CA SER A 582 -5.98 -33.08 -40.33
C SER A 582 -5.23 -33.41 -41.62
N PRO A 583 -5.05 -34.69 -41.97
CA PRO A 583 -4.39 -35.08 -43.22
C PRO A 583 -5.25 -34.60 -44.40
N GLY A 584 -4.86 -33.48 -45.02
CA GLY A 584 -5.54 -32.86 -46.16
C GLY A 584 -5.87 -31.36 -46.04
N SER A 585 -5.70 -30.73 -44.86
CA SER A 585 -5.91 -29.28 -44.70
C SER A 585 -4.58 -28.51 -44.86
N GLU A 586 -4.54 -27.51 -45.74
CA GLU A 586 -3.37 -26.63 -45.93
C GLU A 586 -3.13 -25.67 -44.75
N SER A 587 -4.12 -25.48 -43.86
CA SER A 587 -3.99 -24.61 -42.70
C SER A 587 -4.22 -25.38 -41.38
N PRO A 588 -3.31 -25.24 -40.39
CA PRO A 588 -3.51 -25.81 -39.06
C PRO A 588 -4.61 -25.04 -38.33
N VAL A 589 -5.58 -25.76 -37.76
CA VAL A 589 -6.68 -25.14 -37.00
C VAL A 589 -6.30 -25.10 -35.52
N LEU A 590 -6.46 -23.94 -34.88
CA LEU A 590 -6.27 -23.81 -33.43
C LEU A 590 -7.44 -24.46 -32.68
N CYS A 591 -7.15 -25.48 -31.89
CA CYS A 591 -8.15 -26.18 -31.07
C CYS A 591 -8.25 -25.64 -29.65
N GLY A 592 -7.19 -25.01 -29.15
CA GLY A 592 -7.18 -24.42 -27.81
C GLY A 592 -5.78 -24.10 -27.31
N LEU A 593 -5.70 -23.81 -26.02
CA LEU A 593 -4.46 -23.55 -25.30
C LEU A 593 -4.31 -24.58 -24.19
N ILE A 594 -3.08 -25.04 -23.95
CA ILE A 594 -2.76 -25.87 -22.79
C ILE A 594 -1.63 -25.22 -21.98
N LEU A 595 -1.86 -25.08 -20.68
CA LEU A 595 -0.86 -24.53 -19.78
C LEU A 595 0.23 -25.56 -19.42
N ARG A 596 1.44 -25.06 -19.21
CA ARG A 596 2.59 -25.82 -18.71
C ARG A 596 2.25 -26.55 -17.40
N ALA A 597 1.53 -25.90 -16.49
CA ALA A 597 1.13 -26.48 -15.22
C ALA A 597 0.22 -27.70 -15.42
N HIS A 598 -0.70 -27.62 -16.38
CA HIS A 598 -1.60 -28.72 -16.74
C HIS A 598 -0.82 -29.89 -17.34
N LEU A 599 0.11 -29.63 -18.27
CA LEU A 599 0.99 -30.66 -18.83
C LEU A 599 1.81 -31.36 -17.74
N ILE A 600 2.39 -30.61 -16.80
CA ILE A 600 3.16 -31.19 -15.68
C ILE A 600 2.25 -32.04 -14.78
N ALA A 601 1.01 -31.61 -14.51
CA ALA A 601 0.05 -32.40 -13.74
C ALA A 601 -0.32 -33.71 -14.44
N LEU A 602 -0.56 -33.68 -15.76
CA LEU A 602 -0.83 -34.86 -16.58
C LEU A 602 0.35 -35.85 -16.59
N LEU A 603 1.58 -35.34 -16.78
CA LEU A 603 2.81 -36.13 -16.73
C LEU A 603 3.00 -36.80 -15.37
N LYS A 604 2.74 -36.06 -14.27
CA LYS A 604 2.83 -36.58 -12.89
C LYS A 604 1.85 -37.71 -12.62
N LYS A 605 0.64 -37.63 -13.18
CA LYS A 605 -0.38 -38.68 -13.05
C LYS A 605 -0.19 -39.85 -14.01
N LYS A 606 0.82 -39.81 -14.89
CA LYS A 606 1.07 -40.81 -15.94
C LYS A 606 -0.18 -41.09 -16.78
N ALA A 607 -0.96 -40.05 -17.07
CA ALA A 607 -2.19 -40.15 -17.85
C ALA A 607 -1.88 -40.28 -19.35
N PHE A 608 -1.41 -41.45 -19.75
CA PHE A 608 -0.92 -41.73 -21.10
C PHE A 608 -1.83 -42.73 -21.82
N LEU A 609 -1.92 -42.60 -23.13
CA LEU A 609 -2.58 -43.57 -23.99
C LEU A 609 -1.52 -44.34 -24.78
N SER A 610 -1.70 -45.66 -24.85
CA SER A 610 -0.83 -46.52 -25.66
C SER A 610 -1.20 -46.47 -27.15
N THR A 611 -2.43 -46.05 -27.46
CA THR A 611 -2.95 -45.91 -28.82
C THR A 611 -3.41 -44.46 -29.08
N PRO A 612 -3.19 -43.92 -30.29
CA PRO A 612 -3.55 -42.55 -30.64
C PRO A 612 -5.07 -42.42 -30.93
N ILE A 613 -5.89 -42.57 -29.89
CA ILE A 613 -7.36 -42.48 -29.99
C ILE A 613 -7.82 -41.19 -29.30
N ARG A 614 -8.77 -40.47 -29.91
CA ARG A 614 -9.42 -39.32 -29.26
C ARG A 614 -10.22 -39.79 -28.04
N LEU A 615 -9.97 -39.18 -26.89
CA LEU A 615 -10.67 -39.49 -25.63
C LEU A 615 -12.15 -39.10 -25.72
N GLY A 616 -13.02 -40.00 -25.25
CA GLY A 616 -14.43 -39.70 -24.97
C GLY A 616 -14.62 -38.98 -23.63
N VAL A 617 -15.83 -38.48 -23.37
CA VAL A 617 -16.20 -37.67 -22.19
C VAL A 617 -15.90 -38.37 -20.85
N ASP A 618 -15.78 -39.69 -20.81
CA ASP A 618 -15.48 -40.45 -19.59
C ASP A 618 -14.04 -40.29 -19.07
N ALA A 619 -13.12 -39.78 -19.89
CA ALA A 619 -11.75 -39.45 -19.49
C ALA A 619 -11.68 -38.42 -18.35
N PHE A 620 -12.64 -37.49 -18.31
CA PHE A 620 -12.70 -36.42 -17.31
C PHE A 620 -12.96 -36.95 -15.89
N ARG A 621 -13.48 -38.18 -15.72
CA ARG A 621 -13.71 -38.79 -14.39
C ARG A 621 -12.41 -39.10 -13.62
N HIS A 622 -11.27 -39.18 -14.31
CA HIS A 622 -9.97 -39.48 -13.70
C HIS A 622 -9.27 -38.24 -13.12
N PHE A 623 -9.82 -37.05 -13.38
CA PHE A 623 -9.26 -35.78 -12.95
C PHE A 623 -10.25 -35.01 -12.11
N SER A 624 -9.75 -34.38 -11.06
CA SER A 624 -10.50 -33.41 -10.27
C SER A 624 -10.05 -32.00 -10.64
N ALA A 625 -10.93 -31.00 -10.48
CA ALA A 625 -10.56 -29.60 -10.67
C ALA A 625 -9.38 -29.17 -9.76
N ASP A 626 -9.26 -29.79 -8.57
CA ASP A 626 -8.15 -29.59 -7.63
C ASP A 626 -6.77 -29.99 -8.21
N ASP A 627 -6.73 -30.86 -9.22
CA ASP A 627 -5.47 -31.29 -9.86
C ASP A 627 -4.88 -30.21 -10.77
N PHE A 628 -5.76 -29.37 -11.32
CA PHE A 628 -5.40 -28.26 -12.21
C PHE A 628 -5.42 -26.91 -11.49
N ALA A 629 -5.93 -26.86 -10.26
CA ALA A 629 -5.83 -25.68 -9.41
C ALA A 629 -4.37 -25.31 -9.14
N LYS A 630 -4.05 -24.01 -9.22
CA LYS A 630 -2.72 -23.49 -8.95
C LYS A 630 -2.31 -23.87 -7.52
N LYS A 631 -1.20 -24.61 -7.40
CA LYS A 631 -0.65 -24.96 -6.08
C LYS A 631 -0.08 -23.68 -5.46
N GLY A 632 -0.50 -23.37 -4.24
CA GLY A 632 -0.09 -22.17 -3.51
C GLY A 632 1.43 -21.96 -3.38
N LEU A 633 1.82 -20.74 -3.00
CA LEU A 633 3.18 -20.18 -3.08
C LEU A 633 4.33 -21.19 -2.84
N GLY A 634 5.24 -21.28 -3.81
CA GLY A 634 6.65 -21.56 -3.51
C GLY A 634 7.33 -22.70 -4.28
N ASN A 635 6.64 -23.46 -5.13
CA ASN A 635 7.29 -24.38 -6.05
C ASN A 635 6.69 -24.23 -7.45
N VAL A 636 7.44 -23.59 -8.35
CA VAL A 636 7.30 -23.90 -9.78
C VAL A 636 7.75 -25.34 -9.88
N ASP A 637 6.81 -26.27 -10.05
CA ASP A 637 7.08 -27.70 -10.16
C ASP A 637 8.19 -27.89 -11.21
N LYS A 638 9.42 -28.19 -10.77
CA LYS A 638 10.52 -28.48 -11.67
C LYS A 638 10.31 -29.88 -12.22
N ILE A 639 10.51 -30.03 -13.52
CA ILE A 639 10.45 -31.32 -14.23
C ILE A 639 11.42 -32.33 -13.58
N GLU A 640 12.53 -31.83 -13.03
CA GLU A 640 13.59 -32.60 -12.38
C GLU A 640 13.19 -33.22 -11.05
N ASP A 641 12.13 -32.74 -10.38
CA ASP A 641 11.91 -33.13 -8.99
C ASP A 641 11.46 -34.60 -8.84
N ARG A 642 10.90 -35.28 -9.85
CA ARG A 642 10.41 -36.69 -9.72
C ARG A 642 10.23 -37.51 -11.02
N ILE A 643 10.87 -37.19 -12.16
CA ILE A 643 10.79 -38.06 -13.37
C ILE A 643 11.88 -39.14 -13.35
N ASN A 644 12.05 -39.81 -12.21
CA ASN A 644 12.77 -41.09 -12.12
C ASN A 644 11.77 -42.21 -11.88
#